data_AF-A0A0G2E0H2-F1
#
_entry.id   AF-A0A0G2E0H2-F1
#
_cell.length_a   1.000
_cell.length_b   1.000
_cell.length_c   1.000
_cell.angle_alpha   90.00
_cell.angle_beta   90.00
_cell.angle_gamma   90.00
#
_symmetry.space_group_name_H-M   'P 1'
#
loop_
_entity.id
_entity.type
_entity.pdbx_description
1 polymer ?
#
loop_
_entity_poly.entity_id
_entity_poly.type
_entity_poly.pdbx_seq_one_letter_code
_entity_poly.pdbx_strand_id
1 'polypeptide(L)'
;MASKIDEIKAKAEANKPGQLSGLQLYSRFAFAGAVCCSVTHGALTPVDVVKTSIQLDPAKYNRGLIGGFKQIIGEKGFGAVWTGVGPTFAGYFLQGAFKFGGYEFFKQQSINAIGYEAAANNRTAVYLASSAAAEFFADIALCPLEATRIRLVSDPTFANGLISGFSKIAKSEGIGAFYSGFGPILFKQVPYTMAKFVVYEKVSEAIYKRVDKSTLSNPAQTAVNLGSGLIAGFAAALVSQPADTMLSKINKTKGAPGEGTTSRLIKIAKELGLRGSYAGIGARLFMVGTLTAGQFAIYGDVKSALGAQDEERKPTPENGTLFQAFEWNVPADGKHWKRLIAALPSLKHIGISNIWIPPACKASSPEGNGYDAYDLYDLGEFDQKGGTRTKWGSFDELKELSAKASEVGIGLYFDAVLNHKAAADRKEKCQAIEVDSNDRTKEVSEPYEIEGWLGFDFPGRGDKYSAQKYHWYHFTGTDYNAANEKSAIYKIQGEGKGWSSSVDKEQGNADYMMFADLDYSHDEVIADVKNWGVWVTKTLGLKGFRLDAVQHFSERFTNEWAESLHKECGSDIFLVGEFWVGEASTLTEWLDKMHHKFALFDAPLLYNFHNAGGTDSFDLRKIFDNTLVQSEPVNAVTVVANHDTQPGQTVETPVADFFKPLAYALILLRPDGYPCPFYGDLYGLLPGPDTPFDEAAPPACSGKLPDLVKARQLYAYGACEDYFDNDSPDAVTCVGWVRRGAWDRGEGGCAVVLSDAGPGTRRMFVGDGTEGQVWTDVLGWARDGDGDAEVTIGADGFGDFTCGEMSVSVWVRKDAGGRDQFPVKFDTDIYKMA
;
A
#
# COMPACT_ATOMS: atom_id res chain seq x y z
N MET A 1 27.29 -27.00 -6.44
CA MET A 1 26.63 -26.82 -5.11
C MET A 1 25.87 -25.50 -5.01
N ALA A 2 26.35 -24.41 -5.62
CA ALA A 2 25.65 -23.11 -5.69
C ALA A 2 24.26 -23.20 -6.35
N SER A 3 24.11 -23.88 -7.49
CA SER A 3 22.82 -23.93 -8.22
C SER A 3 21.65 -24.58 -7.47
N LYS A 4 21.91 -25.58 -6.64
CA LYS A 4 20.86 -26.18 -5.78
C LYS A 4 20.48 -25.28 -4.62
N ILE A 5 21.42 -24.48 -4.11
CA ILE A 5 21.13 -23.48 -3.07
C ILE A 5 20.33 -22.32 -3.68
N ASP A 6 20.62 -21.95 -4.92
CA ASP A 6 19.88 -20.89 -5.63
C ASP A 6 18.49 -21.36 -6.06
N GLU A 7 18.31 -22.62 -6.49
CA GLU A 7 16.99 -23.23 -6.71
C GLU A 7 16.19 -23.38 -5.41
N ILE A 8 16.84 -23.70 -4.29
CA ILE A 8 16.20 -23.76 -2.97
C ILE A 8 15.82 -22.35 -2.49
N LYS A 9 16.64 -21.33 -2.76
CA LYS A 9 16.33 -19.91 -2.49
C LYS A 9 15.19 -19.42 -3.37
N ALA A 10 15.20 -19.70 -4.67
CA ALA A 10 14.14 -19.34 -5.58
C ALA A 10 12.81 -20.04 -5.24
N LYS A 11 12.84 -21.31 -4.81
CA LYS A 11 11.66 -22.01 -4.28
C LYS A 11 11.22 -21.52 -2.90
N ALA A 12 12.13 -20.99 -2.08
CA ALA A 12 11.81 -20.38 -0.80
C ALA A 12 11.24 -18.96 -0.96
N GLU A 13 11.68 -18.22 -1.99
CA GLU A 13 11.13 -16.90 -2.36
C GLU A 13 9.79 -17.02 -3.08
N ALA A 14 9.62 -18.00 -3.97
CA ALA A 14 8.35 -18.31 -4.62
C ALA A 14 7.29 -18.89 -3.67
N ASN A 15 7.69 -19.37 -2.49
CA ASN A 15 6.78 -19.83 -1.42
C ASN A 15 6.71 -18.86 -0.23
N LYS A 16 7.22 -17.63 -0.33
CA LYS A 16 6.90 -16.60 0.66
C LYS A 16 5.39 -16.37 0.59
N PRO A 17 4.63 -16.61 1.68
CA PRO A 17 3.23 -16.22 1.70
C PRO A 17 3.17 -14.72 1.37
N GLY A 18 2.33 -14.34 0.41
CA GLY A 18 2.01 -12.94 0.15
C GLY A 18 1.58 -12.24 1.44
N GLN A 19 1.60 -10.92 1.46
CA GLN A 19 1.24 -10.11 2.63
C GLN A 19 -0.11 -10.56 3.19
N LEU A 20 -0.09 -11.30 4.30
CA LEU A 20 -1.28 -11.95 4.83
C LEU A 20 -2.09 -10.92 5.61
N SER A 21 -3.23 -10.52 5.07
CA SER A 21 -4.20 -9.66 5.75
C SER A 21 -5.49 -10.44 6.05
N GLY A 22 -6.27 -9.96 7.02
CA GLY A 22 -7.57 -10.53 7.35
C GLY A 22 -7.53 -11.96 7.95
N LEU A 23 -8.46 -12.82 7.53
CA LEU A 23 -8.76 -14.13 8.15
C LEU A 23 -7.56 -15.09 8.17
N GLN A 24 -6.67 -15.00 7.16
CA GLN A 24 -5.50 -15.87 7.06
C GLN A 24 -4.43 -15.56 8.12
N LEU A 25 -4.31 -14.29 8.54
CA LEU A 25 -3.40 -13.89 9.63
C LEU A 25 -3.97 -14.31 10.99
N TYR A 26 -5.25 -14.03 11.24
CA TYR A 26 -5.90 -14.40 12.51
C TYR A 26 -5.98 -15.91 12.74
N SER A 27 -6.20 -16.70 11.69
CA SER A 27 -6.22 -18.17 11.80
C SER A 27 -4.86 -18.75 12.22
N ARG A 28 -3.74 -18.11 11.85
CA ARG A 28 -2.40 -18.50 12.30
C ARG A 28 -2.16 -18.15 13.76
N PHE A 29 -2.58 -16.96 14.20
CA PHE A 29 -2.55 -16.59 15.62
C PHE A 29 -3.43 -17.49 16.48
N ALA A 30 -4.63 -17.82 15.98
CA ALA A 30 -5.53 -18.76 16.62
C ALA A 30 -4.88 -20.15 16.74
N PHE A 31 -4.29 -20.68 15.67
CA PHE A 31 -3.64 -21.99 15.72
C PHE A 31 -2.42 -21.99 16.66
N ALA A 32 -1.57 -20.97 16.62
CA ALA A 32 -0.45 -20.82 17.55
C ALA A 32 -0.93 -20.78 19.02
N GLY A 33 -1.98 -20.02 19.29
CA GLY A 33 -2.64 -19.94 20.60
C GLY A 33 -3.24 -21.27 21.06
N ALA A 34 -3.86 -22.01 20.13
CA ALA A 34 -4.45 -23.32 20.40
C ALA A 34 -3.40 -24.35 20.81
N VAL A 35 -2.28 -24.41 20.06
CA VAL A 35 -1.17 -25.32 20.35
C VAL A 35 -0.50 -24.96 21.67
N CYS A 36 -0.18 -23.68 21.90
CA CYS A 36 0.54 -23.30 23.13
C CYS A 36 -0.29 -23.54 24.39
N CYS A 37 -1.59 -23.21 24.39
CA CYS A 37 -2.47 -23.45 25.53
C CYS A 37 -2.73 -24.94 25.76
N SER A 38 -3.00 -25.72 24.71
CA SER A 38 -3.25 -27.17 24.84
C SER A 38 -2.03 -27.93 25.36
N VAL A 39 -0.82 -27.63 24.87
CA VAL A 39 0.41 -28.28 25.30
C VAL A 39 0.74 -27.93 26.76
N THR A 40 0.67 -26.65 27.12
CA THR A 40 1.01 -26.21 28.48
C THR A 40 0.02 -26.70 29.53
N HIS A 41 -1.28 -26.59 29.28
CA HIS A 41 -2.31 -27.10 30.20
C HIS A 41 -2.38 -28.62 30.20
N GLY A 42 -2.16 -29.26 29.05
CA GLY A 42 -1.99 -30.71 28.95
C GLY A 42 -0.85 -31.18 29.87
N ALA A 43 0.35 -30.61 29.72
CA ALA A 43 1.52 -30.96 30.53
C ALA A 43 1.30 -30.74 32.04
N LEU A 44 0.52 -29.73 32.44
CA LEU A 44 0.22 -29.45 33.84
C LEU A 44 -1.05 -30.14 34.37
N THR A 45 -1.70 -30.99 33.58
CA THR A 45 -2.87 -31.78 34.03
C THR A 45 -2.61 -32.50 35.37
N PRO A 46 -1.43 -33.11 35.62
CA PRO A 46 -1.15 -33.76 36.91
C PRO A 46 -1.17 -32.81 38.11
N VAL A 47 -0.65 -31.59 37.94
CA VAL A 47 -0.70 -30.55 38.98
C VAL A 47 -2.14 -30.13 39.23
N ASP A 48 -2.90 -30.00 38.15
CA ASP A 48 -4.30 -29.62 38.17
C ASP A 48 -5.20 -30.67 38.84
N VAL A 49 -4.98 -31.96 38.58
CA VAL A 49 -5.71 -33.06 39.25
C VAL A 49 -5.42 -33.08 40.75
N VAL A 50 -4.16 -32.90 41.17
CA VAL A 50 -3.80 -32.81 42.58
C VAL A 50 -4.47 -31.60 43.23
N LYS A 51 -4.39 -30.43 42.59
CA LYS A 51 -5.02 -29.19 43.08
C LYS A 51 -6.53 -29.36 43.23
N THR A 52 -7.22 -29.88 42.22
CA THR A 52 -8.67 -30.12 42.27
C THR A 52 -9.01 -31.16 43.34
N SER A 53 -8.21 -32.21 43.53
CA SER A 53 -8.42 -33.21 44.59
C SER A 53 -8.29 -32.60 46.00
N ILE A 54 -7.27 -31.75 46.23
CA ILE A 54 -7.11 -30.98 47.48
C ILE A 54 -8.29 -30.03 47.70
N GLN A 55 -8.82 -29.43 46.63
CA GLN A 55 -9.96 -28.52 46.73
C GLN A 55 -11.26 -29.26 47.06
N LEU A 56 -11.49 -30.43 46.46
CA LEU A 56 -12.70 -31.25 46.63
C LEU A 56 -12.74 -31.97 47.98
N ASP A 57 -11.61 -32.50 48.47
CA ASP A 57 -11.52 -33.21 49.76
C ASP A 57 -10.28 -32.77 50.57
N PRO A 58 -10.34 -31.60 51.22
CA PRO A 58 -9.21 -31.02 51.95
C PRO A 58 -8.81 -31.81 53.21
N ALA A 59 -9.73 -32.60 53.77
CA ALA A 59 -9.45 -33.41 54.95
C ALA A 59 -8.60 -34.63 54.57
N LYS A 60 -8.86 -35.22 53.41
CA LYS A 60 -8.13 -36.38 52.89
C LYS A 60 -6.79 -36.01 52.24
N TYR A 61 -6.74 -34.93 51.45
CA TYR A 61 -5.54 -34.49 50.74
C TYR A 61 -4.96 -33.20 51.36
N ASN A 62 -4.25 -33.32 52.49
CA ASN A 62 -3.78 -32.18 53.28
C ASN A 62 -2.25 -31.96 53.29
N ARG A 63 -1.49 -32.75 52.51
CA ARG A 63 0.00 -32.76 52.53
C ARG A 63 0.65 -31.90 51.43
N GLY A 64 -0.05 -30.87 50.95
CA GLY A 64 0.41 -30.02 49.84
C GLY A 64 0.52 -30.75 48.50
N LEU A 65 1.08 -30.09 47.48
CA LEU A 65 1.13 -30.62 46.10
C LEU A 65 1.94 -31.92 45.97
N ILE A 66 3.15 -31.97 46.53
CA ILE A 66 4.03 -33.15 46.43
C ILE A 66 3.45 -34.34 47.22
N GLY A 67 2.91 -34.07 48.41
CA GLY A 67 2.25 -35.09 49.23
C GLY A 67 0.98 -35.62 48.59
N GLY A 68 0.14 -34.74 48.04
CA GLY A 68 -1.06 -35.10 47.29
C GLY A 68 -0.74 -35.92 46.03
N PHE A 69 0.31 -35.56 45.29
CA PHE A 69 0.78 -36.33 44.13
C PHE A 69 1.16 -37.76 44.50
N LYS A 70 1.99 -37.94 45.55
CA LYS A 70 2.37 -39.26 46.06
C LYS A 70 1.16 -40.06 46.56
N GLN A 71 0.22 -39.39 47.23
CA GLN A 71 -0.98 -40.02 47.77
C GLN A 71 -1.93 -40.51 46.67
N ILE A 72 -2.19 -39.70 45.65
CA ILE A 72 -3.04 -40.08 44.52
C ILE A 72 -2.44 -41.26 43.74
N ILE A 73 -1.12 -41.24 43.50
CA ILE A 73 -0.44 -42.36 42.81
C ILE A 73 -0.51 -43.63 43.65
N GLY A 74 -0.29 -43.53 44.96
CA GLY A 74 -0.37 -44.69 45.87
C GLY A 74 -1.76 -45.30 45.98
N GLU A 75 -2.82 -44.48 45.93
CA GLU A 75 -4.21 -44.93 46.08
C GLU A 75 -4.86 -45.36 44.76
N LYS A 76 -4.56 -44.67 43.64
CA LYS A 76 -5.30 -44.78 42.38
C LYS A 76 -4.41 -45.11 41.16
N GLY A 77 -3.11 -45.25 41.36
CA GLY A 77 -2.13 -45.54 40.30
C GLY A 77 -1.68 -44.31 39.52
N PHE A 78 -0.61 -44.47 38.73
CA PHE A 78 0.01 -43.36 37.97
C PHE A 78 -0.92 -42.75 36.91
N GLY A 79 -1.83 -43.52 36.31
CA GLY A 79 -2.80 -43.00 35.34
C GLY A 79 -3.78 -41.99 35.95
N ALA A 80 -4.04 -42.06 37.26
CA ALA A 80 -5.06 -41.23 37.90
C ALA A 80 -4.71 -39.74 37.93
N VAL A 81 -3.43 -39.36 37.94
CA VAL A 81 -3.02 -37.96 37.86
C VAL A 81 -3.23 -37.35 36.47
N TRP A 82 -3.49 -38.17 35.45
CA TRP A 82 -3.82 -37.71 34.09
C TRP A 82 -5.33 -37.70 33.81
N THR A 83 -6.16 -37.95 34.83
CA THR A 83 -7.63 -37.94 34.69
C THR A 83 -8.10 -36.57 34.20
N GLY A 84 -8.87 -36.55 33.12
CA GLY A 84 -9.35 -35.31 32.52
C GLY A 84 -8.35 -34.63 31.57
N VAL A 85 -7.23 -35.26 31.20
CA VAL A 85 -6.28 -34.70 30.20
C VAL A 85 -6.96 -34.46 28.85
N GLY A 86 -7.85 -35.34 28.40
CA GLY A 86 -8.60 -35.20 27.15
C GLY A 86 -9.43 -33.91 27.06
N PRO A 87 -10.38 -33.65 27.98
CA PRO A 87 -11.12 -32.38 28.00
C PRO A 87 -10.23 -31.17 28.30
N THR A 88 -9.15 -31.32 29.08
CA THR A 88 -8.17 -30.24 29.31
C THR A 88 -7.52 -29.84 27.98
N PHE A 89 -6.93 -30.80 27.27
CA PHE A 89 -6.25 -30.55 26.01
C PHE A 89 -7.21 -29.92 24.97
N ALA A 90 -8.40 -30.50 24.77
CA ALA A 90 -9.39 -29.97 23.84
C ALA A 90 -9.92 -28.59 24.25
N GLY A 91 -10.18 -28.39 25.55
CA GLY A 91 -10.70 -27.14 26.10
C GLY A 91 -9.73 -25.99 25.93
N TYR A 92 -8.48 -26.20 26.33
CA TYR A 92 -7.44 -25.18 26.21
C TYR A 92 -6.94 -25.02 24.78
N PHE A 93 -7.17 -25.98 23.88
CA PHE A 93 -6.98 -25.79 22.43
C PHE A 93 -7.99 -24.75 21.90
N LEU A 94 -9.29 -24.96 22.14
CA LEU A 94 -10.33 -24.03 21.67
C LEU A 94 -10.22 -22.67 22.36
N GLN A 95 -10.05 -22.65 23.68
CA GLN A 95 -9.84 -21.40 24.43
C GLN A 95 -8.59 -20.67 23.92
N GLY A 96 -7.49 -21.39 23.68
CA GLY A 96 -6.26 -20.80 23.16
C GLY A 96 -6.45 -20.15 21.79
N ALA A 97 -7.22 -20.79 20.90
CA ALA A 97 -7.55 -20.26 19.59
C ALA A 97 -8.31 -18.93 19.68
N PHE A 98 -9.41 -18.92 20.43
CA PHE A 98 -10.23 -17.72 20.59
C PHE A 98 -9.53 -16.63 21.41
N LYS A 99 -8.73 -16.99 22.40
CA LYS A 99 -8.02 -16.03 23.24
C LYS A 99 -6.93 -15.28 22.47
N PHE A 100 -6.00 -15.99 21.83
CA PHE A 100 -4.88 -15.33 21.13
C PHE A 100 -5.29 -14.82 19.75
N GLY A 101 -6.04 -15.60 18.97
CA GLY A 101 -6.55 -15.15 17.67
C GLY A 101 -7.58 -14.03 17.81
N GLY A 102 -8.48 -14.14 18.79
CA GLY A 102 -9.46 -13.10 19.10
C GLY A 102 -8.82 -11.84 19.69
N TYR A 103 -7.76 -11.95 20.49
CA TYR A 103 -7.05 -10.78 21.01
C TYR A 103 -6.50 -9.93 19.86
N GLU A 104 -5.82 -10.55 18.90
CA GLU A 104 -5.31 -9.86 17.71
C GLU A 104 -6.45 -9.26 16.87
N PHE A 105 -7.53 -10.02 16.66
CA PHE A 105 -8.70 -9.54 15.93
C PHE A 105 -9.34 -8.32 16.60
N PHE A 106 -9.70 -8.40 17.88
CA PHE A 106 -10.34 -7.30 18.60
C PHE A 106 -9.40 -6.11 18.78
N LYS A 107 -8.09 -6.33 18.91
CA LYS A 107 -7.09 -5.25 18.94
C LYS A 107 -7.10 -4.47 17.64
N GLN A 108 -7.06 -5.16 16.50
CA GLN A 108 -7.13 -4.51 15.19
C GLN A 108 -8.47 -3.80 14.97
N GLN A 109 -9.59 -4.41 15.35
CA GLN A 109 -10.89 -3.75 15.24
C GLN A 109 -10.98 -2.50 16.12
N SER A 110 -10.44 -2.55 17.35
CA SER A 110 -10.35 -1.37 18.21
C SER A 110 -9.49 -0.27 17.58
N ILE A 111 -8.33 -0.61 17.00
CA ILE A 111 -7.45 0.33 16.30
C ILE A 111 -8.17 0.96 15.09
N ASN A 112 -8.84 0.16 14.27
CA ASN A 112 -9.57 0.64 13.11
C ASN A 112 -10.76 1.54 13.50
N ALA A 113 -11.43 1.25 14.62
CA ALA A 113 -12.62 1.99 15.04
C ALA A 113 -12.32 3.34 15.68
N ILE A 114 -11.23 3.46 16.46
CA ILE A 114 -10.88 4.71 17.16
C ILE A 114 -9.75 5.48 16.47
N GLY A 115 -9.19 4.94 15.39
CA GLY A 115 -8.01 5.47 14.72
C GLY A 115 -6.70 5.06 15.41
N TYR A 116 -5.62 4.95 14.63
CA TYR A 116 -4.31 4.51 15.11
C TYR A 116 -3.76 5.40 16.23
N GLU A 117 -3.96 6.71 16.13
CA GLU A 117 -3.44 7.70 17.07
C GLU A 117 -4.14 7.62 18.44
N ALA A 118 -5.47 7.62 18.47
CA ALA A 118 -6.22 7.45 19.72
C ALA A 118 -5.94 6.07 20.34
N ALA A 119 -5.75 5.02 19.53
CA ALA A 119 -5.35 3.70 19.99
C ALA A 119 -3.92 3.67 20.56
N ALA A 120 -3.00 4.43 19.97
CA ALA A 120 -1.62 4.55 20.44
C ALA A 120 -1.55 5.32 21.78
N ASN A 121 -2.36 6.36 21.94
CA ASN A 121 -2.45 7.14 23.18
C ASN A 121 -3.21 6.39 24.29
N ASN A 122 -4.12 5.49 23.91
CA ASN A 122 -4.92 4.68 24.83
C ASN A 122 -4.56 3.17 24.79
N ARG A 123 -3.29 2.83 24.50
CA ARG A 123 -2.82 1.43 24.33
C ARG A 123 -3.28 0.48 25.43
N THR A 124 -3.18 0.90 26.69
CA THR A 124 -3.60 0.07 27.83
C THR A 124 -5.09 -0.23 27.77
N ALA A 125 -5.92 0.76 27.44
CA ALA A 125 -7.37 0.58 27.33
C ALA A 125 -7.73 -0.35 26.15
N VAL A 126 -7.05 -0.18 25.01
CA VAL A 126 -7.19 -1.08 23.85
C VAL A 126 -6.84 -2.51 24.24
N TYR A 127 -5.67 -2.74 24.84
CA TYR A 127 -5.25 -4.08 25.25
C TYR A 127 -6.22 -4.71 26.25
N LEU A 128 -6.71 -3.93 27.23
CA LEU A 128 -7.70 -4.40 28.21
C LEU A 128 -9.04 -4.76 27.55
N ALA A 129 -9.56 -3.92 26.67
CA ALA A 129 -10.84 -4.16 25.99
C ALA A 129 -10.75 -5.37 25.05
N SER A 130 -9.70 -5.45 24.23
CA SER A 130 -9.51 -6.53 23.26
C SER A 130 -9.27 -7.87 23.95
N SER A 131 -8.48 -7.90 25.04
CA SER A 131 -8.24 -9.12 25.81
C SER A 131 -9.48 -9.59 26.57
N ALA A 132 -10.30 -8.68 27.10
CA ALA A 132 -11.57 -9.01 27.74
C ALA A 132 -12.58 -9.59 26.74
N ALA A 133 -12.71 -8.98 25.56
CA ALA A 133 -13.59 -9.46 24.50
C ALA A 133 -13.15 -10.85 24.00
N ALA A 134 -11.85 -11.04 23.75
CA ALA A 134 -11.30 -12.32 23.33
C ALA A 134 -11.55 -13.43 24.36
N GLU A 135 -11.31 -13.16 25.65
CA GLU A 135 -11.50 -14.14 26.71
C GLU A 135 -12.97 -14.50 26.90
N PHE A 136 -13.90 -13.55 26.76
CA PHE A 136 -15.33 -13.82 26.84
C PHE A 136 -15.78 -14.91 25.86
N PHE A 137 -15.38 -14.80 24.58
CA PHE A 137 -15.68 -15.81 23.58
C PHE A 137 -14.90 -17.11 23.79
N ALA A 138 -13.66 -17.02 24.27
CA ALA A 138 -12.85 -18.19 24.62
C ALA A 138 -13.50 -19.01 25.75
N ASP A 139 -14.10 -18.35 26.72
CA ASP A 139 -14.79 -19.01 27.84
C ASP A 139 -16.08 -19.71 27.41
N ILE A 140 -16.79 -19.21 26.38
CA ILE A 140 -17.95 -19.91 25.81
C ILE A 140 -17.50 -21.27 25.26
N ALA A 141 -16.36 -21.31 24.57
CA ALA A 141 -15.80 -22.54 24.02
C ALA A 141 -15.20 -23.47 25.11
N LEU A 142 -14.59 -22.90 26.16
CA LEU A 142 -13.97 -23.66 27.24
C LEU A 142 -15.00 -24.30 28.18
N CYS A 143 -16.10 -23.60 28.48
CA CYS A 143 -17.00 -23.93 29.57
C CYS A 143 -17.56 -25.38 29.52
N PRO A 144 -18.03 -25.89 28.36
CA PRO A 144 -18.50 -27.28 28.26
C PRO A 144 -17.41 -28.33 28.56
N LEU A 145 -16.17 -28.04 28.20
CA LEU A 145 -15.04 -28.95 28.35
C LEU A 145 -14.49 -28.93 29.77
N GLU A 146 -14.49 -27.78 30.44
CA GLU A 146 -14.23 -27.71 31.89
C GLU A 146 -15.34 -28.40 32.70
N ALA A 147 -16.61 -28.21 32.34
CA ALA A 147 -17.72 -28.93 32.98
C ALA A 147 -17.58 -30.46 32.86
N THR A 148 -17.08 -30.93 31.72
CA THR A 148 -16.78 -32.35 31.48
C THR A 148 -15.58 -32.81 32.30
N ARG A 149 -14.49 -32.04 32.30
CA ARG A 149 -13.27 -32.31 33.08
C ARG A 149 -13.58 -32.44 34.57
N ILE A 150 -14.32 -31.49 35.14
CA ILE A 150 -14.66 -31.47 36.58
C ILE A 150 -15.37 -32.76 36.98
N ARG A 151 -16.35 -33.22 36.19
CA ARG A 151 -17.12 -34.45 36.49
C ARG A 151 -16.25 -35.71 36.42
N LEU A 152 -15.37 -35.81 35.42
CA LEU A 152 -14.42 -36.92 35.30
C LEU A 152 -13.42 -36.96 36.47
N VAL A 153 -13.00 -35.80 36.97
CA VAL A 153 -12.05 -35.71 38.10
C VAL A 153 -12.74 -35.94 39.44
N SER A 154 -13.98 -35.45 39.62
CA SER A 154 -14.73 -35.56 40.88
C SER A 154 -15.28 -36.96 41.12
N ASP A 155 -15.69 -37.65 40.06
CA ASP A 155 -16.25 -39.00 40.13
C ASP A 155 -15.56 -39.91 39.10
N PRO A 156 -14.61 -40.75 39.53
CA PRO A 156 -13.91 -41.70 38.65
C PRO A 156 -14.83 -42.72 37.96
N THR A 157 -16.06 -42.92 38.46
CA THR A 157 -17.06 -43.83 37.86
C THR A 157 -17.97 -43.12 36.85
N PHE A 158 -17.83 -41.81 36.70
CA PHE A 158 -18.71 -41.00 35.85
C PHE A 158 -18.58 -41.38 34.37
N ALA A 159 -17.37 -41.41 33.82
CA ALA A 159 -17.08 -41.84 32.45
C ALA A 159 -15.57 -42.05 32.23
N ASN A 160 -15.19 -42.70 31.11
CA ASN A 160 -13.81 -43.07 30.82
C ASN A 160 -13.00 -42.03 30.01
N GLY A 161 -13.60 -40.90 29.62
CA GLY A 161 -12.91 -39.90 28.82
C GLY A 161 -13.81 -38.77 28.32
N LEU A 162 -13.26 -37.92 27.44
CA LEU A 162 -13.93 -36.72 26.93
C LEU A 162 -15.29 -37.04 26.27
N ILE A 163 -15.31 -37.92 25.26
CA ILE A 163 -16.52 -38.18 24.46
C ILE A 163 -17.64 -38.82 25.32
N SER A 164 -17.28 -39.81 26.14
CA SER A 164 -18.26 -40.49 27.01
C SER A 164 -18.76 -39.58 28.14
N GLY A 165 -17.88 -38.77 28.75
CA GLY A 165 -18.25 -37.79 29.76
C GLY A 165 -19.16 -36.70 29.20
N PHE A 166 -18.78 -36.11 28.06
CA PHE A 166 -19.56 -35.08 27.39
C PHE A 166 -20.95 -35.60 26.98
N SER A 167 -21.01 -36.79 26.34
CA SER A 167 -22.28 -37.40 25.93
C SER A 167 -23.16 -37.72 27.13
N LYS A 168 -22.58 -38.19 28.24
CA LYS A 168 -23.33 -38.49 29.46
C LYS A 168 -23.96 -37.24 30.05
N ILE A 169 -23.21 -36.13 30.18
CA ILE A 169 -23.74 -34.84 30.67
C ILE A 169 -24.90 -34.37 29.79
N ALA A 170 -24.71 -34.39 28.46
CA ALA A 170 -25.74 -33.94 27.53
C ALA A 170 -27.04 -34.76 27.66
N LYS A 171 -26.93 -36.08 27.89
CA LYS A 171 -28.08 -36.98 28.02
C LYS A 171 -28.73 -36.98 29.39
N SER A 172 -27.95 -36.90 30.48
CA SER A 172 -28.47 -37.06 31.85
C SER A 172 -28.74 -35.76 32.58
N GLU A 173 -28.00 -34.70 32.25
CA GLU A 173 -28.07 -33.40 32.95
C GLU A 173 -28.56 -32.26 32.02
N GLY A 174 -28.60 -32.51 30.71
CA GLY A 174 -29.04 -31.56 29.70
C GLY A 174 -27.96 -30.53 29.31
N ILE A 175 -28.19 -29.82 28.20
CA ILE A 175 -27.20 -28.89 27.61
C ILE A 175 -26.90 -27.71 28.56
N GLY A 176 -27.89 -27.26 29.33
CA GLY A 176 -27.70 -26.18 30.32
C GLY A 176 -26.67 -26.50 31.41
N ALA A 177 -26.44 -27.79 31.70
CA ALA A 177 -25.46 -28.21 32.70
C ALA A 177 -24.02 -27.85 32.32
N PHE A 178 -23.71 -27.74 31.02
CA PHE A 178 -22.39 -27.33 30.53
C PHE A 178 -22.04 -25.89 30.91
N TYR A 179 -23.03 -24.99 30.96
CA TYR A 179 -22.82 -23.56 31.21
C TYR A 179 -23.15 -23.12 32.64
N SER A 180 -23.49 -24.07 33.51
CA SER A 180 -23.77 -23.81 34.93
C SER A 180 -22.60 -23.14 35.68
N GLY A 181 -21.37 -23.32 35.19
CA GLY A 181 -20.15 -22.70 35.72
C GLY A 181 -19.68 -21.45 34.97
N PHE A 182 -20.40 -20.97 33.94
CA PHE A 182 -19.92 -19.94 33.03
C PHE A 182 -19.64 -18.60 33.71
N GLY A 183 -20.56 -18.12 34.55
CA GLY A 183 -20.37 -16.88 35.33
C GLY A 183 -19.11 -16.90 36.20
N PRO A 184 -18.93 -17.90 37.08
CA PRO A 184 -17.69 -18.14 37.81
C PRO A 184 -16.43 -18.15 36.92
N ILE A 185 -16.48 -18.79 35.76
CA ILE A 185 -15.34 -18.85 34.83
C ILE A 185 -14.97 -17.45 34.33
N LEU A 186 -15.94 -16.66 33.86
CA LEU A 186 -15.70 -15.28 33.39
C LEU A 186 -15.04 -14.39 34.46
N PHE A 187 -15.54 -14.43 35.69
CA PHE A 187 -14.99 -13.63 36.81
C PHE A 187 -13.53 -13.96 37.15
N LYS A 188 -13.08 -15.15 36.78
CA LYS A 188 -11.70 -15.58 36.98
C LYS A 188 -10.83 -15.30 35.76
N GLN A 189 -11.29 -15.71 34.58
CA GLN A 189 -10.47 -15.76 33.37
C GLN A 189 -10.31 -14.39 32.74
N VAL A 190 -11.35 -13.56 32.71
CA VAL A 190 -11.27 -12.21 32.11
C VAL A 190 -10.23 -11.34 32.83
N PRO A 191 -10.27 -11.15 34.17
CA PRO A 191 -9.23 -10.37 34.86
C PRO A 191 -7.83 -10.98 34.74
N TYR A 192 -7.75 -12.31 34.73
CA TYR A 192 -6.51 -13.03 34.54
C TYR A 192 -5.88 -12.72 33.17
N THR A 193 -6.67 -12.82 32.09
CA THR A 193 -6.20 -12.62 30.72
C THR A 193 -5.88 -11.15 30.45
N MET A 194 -6.67 -10.21 30.97
CA MET A 194 -6.38 -8.77 30.90
C MET A 194 -5.03 -8.44 31.53
N ALA A 195 -4.79 -8.89 32.76
CA ALA A 195 -3.52 -8.67 33.44
C ALA A 195 -2.35 -9.35 32.72
N LYS A 196 -2.55 -10.57 32.22
CA LYS A 196 -1.54 -11.32 31.46
C LYS A 196 -1.07 -10.56 30.22
N PHE A 197 -1.99 -10.15 29.33
CA PHE A 197 -1.60 -9.49 28.07
C PHE A 197 -1.01 -8.11 28.31
N VAL A 198 -1.64 -7.27 29.14
CA VAL A 198 -1.12 -5.91 29.39
C VAL A 198 0.28 -5.94 29.99
N VAL A 199 0.53 -6.79 30.98
CA VAL A 199 1.84 -6.87 31.64
C VAL A 199 2.87 -7.47 30.68
N TYR A 200 2.50 -8.49 29.91
CA TYR A 200 3.39 -9.07 28.90
C TYR A 200 3.85 -8.02 27.87
N GLU A 201 2.91 -7.23 27.34
CA GLU A 201 3.22 -6.17 26.37
C GLU A 201 4.12 -5.11 27.00
N LYS A 202 3.79 -4.60 28.19
CA LYS A 202 4.59 -3.56 28.86
C LYS A 202 6.00 -4.02 29.21
N VAL A 203 6.16 -5.27 29.66
CA VAL A 203 7.48 -5.83 29.99
C VAL A 203 8.29 -6.05 28.72
N SER A 204 7.68 -6.61 27.67
CA SER A 204 8.36 -6.84 26.39
C SER A 204 8.76 -5.52 25.73
N GLU A 205 7.87 -4.52 25.69
CA GLU A 205 8.17 -3.16 25.22
C GLU A 205 9.35 -2.54 26.00
N ALA A 206 9.36 -2.67 27.33
CA ALA A 206 10.44 -2.11 28.16
C ALA A 206 11.79 -2.78 27.87
N ILE A 207 11.80 -4.08 27.56
CA ILE A 207 13.01 -4.83 27.18
C ILE A 207 13.47 -4.41 25.77
N TYR A 208 12.56 -4.38 24.79
CA TYR A 208 12.88 -4.05 23.40
C TYR A 208 13.21 -2.57 23.17
N LYS A 209 12.84 -1.67 24.09
CA LYS A 209 13.37 -0.29 24.10
C LYS A 209 14.87 -0.22 24.36
N ARG A 210 15.46 -1.25 24.98
CA ARG A 210 16.88 -1.28 25.37
C ARG A 210 17.69 -2.27 24.52
N VAL A 211 17.02 -3.13 23.76
CA VAL A 211 17.64 -4.19 22.97
C VAL A 211 16.92 -4.28 21.64
N ASP A 212 17.65 -4.11 20.56
CA ASP A 212 17.10 -4.24 19.21
C ASP A 212 16.75 -5.70 18.93
N LYS A 213 15.45 -5.96 18.71
CA LYS A 213 14.90 -7.27 18.39
C LYS A 213 15.54 -7.90 17.15
N SER A 214 15.93 -7.09 16.16
CA SER A 214 16.53 -7.55 14.90
C SER A 214 17.92 -8.18 15.07
N THR A 215 18.62 -7.81 16.15
CA THR A 215 19.98 -8.27 16.46
C THR A 215 20.01 -9.53 17.34
N LEU A 216 18.85 -9.98 17.83
CA LEU A 216 18.75 -11.09 18.77
C LEU A 216 18.60 -12.44 18.07
N SER A 217 19.45 -13.40 18.44
CA SER A 217 19.28 -14.82 18.06
C SER A 217 17.93 -15.38 18.54
N ASN A 218 17.39 -16.38 17.83
CA ASN A 218 16.13 -17.03 18.21
C ASN A 218 16.08 -17.48 19.68
N PRO A 219 17.12 -18.12 20.27
CA PRO A 219 17.11 -18.47 21.69
C PRO A 219 17.03 -17.25 22.62
N ALA A 220 17.62 -16.12 22.24
CA ALA A 220 17.56 -14.90 23.03
C ALA A 220 16.15 -14.27 22.97
N GLN A 221 15.48 -14.31 21.82
CA GLN A 221 14.09 -13.88 21.69
C GLN A 221 13.15 -14.80 22.51
N THR A 222 13.35 -16.12 22.46
CA THR A 222 12.60 -17.07 23.29
C THR A 222 12.82 -16.81 24.79
N ALA A 223 14.05 -16.45 25.20
CA ALA A 223 14.36 -16.09 26.59
C ALA A 223 13.65 -14.80 27.04
N VAL A 224 13.57 -13.79 26.16
CA VAL A 224 12.79 -12.57 26.42
C VAL A 224 11.29 -12.91 26.56
N ASN A 225 10.73 -13.70 25.65
CA ASN A 225 9.33 -14.11 25.72
C ASN A 225 9.03 -14.94 26.98
N LEU A 226 9.95 -15.82 27.39
CA LEU A 226 9.88 -16.57 28.66
C LEU A 226 9.89 -15.64 29.88
N GLY A 227 10.82 -14.68 29.91
CA GLY A 227 10.97 -13.72 31.02
C GLY A 227 9.75 -12.81 31.14
N SER A 228 9.30 -12.22 30.02
CA SER A 228 8.08 -11.41 29.95
C SER A 228 6.86 -12.23 30.36
N GLY A 229 6.75 -13.47 29.88
CA GLY A 229 5.66 -14.39 30.21
C GLY A 229 5.64 -14.76 31.70
N LEU A 230 6.79 -14.94 32.34
CA LEU A 230 6.88 -15.23 33.78
C LEU A 230 6.37 -14.05 34.62
N ILE A 231 6.81 -12.82 34.30
CA ILE A 231 6.39 -11.61 35.01
C ILE A 231 4.90 -11.36 34.79
N ALA A 232 4.42 -11.52 33.56
CA ALA A 232 3.00 -11.45 33.23
C ALA A 232 2.18 -12.49 34.02
N GLY A 233 2.69 -13.72 34.15
CA GLY A 233 2.06 -14.76 34.94
C GLY A 233 1.97 -14.39 36.42
N PHE A 234 3.02 -13.83 37.01
CA PHE A 234 2.96 -13.37 38.41
C PHE A 234 1.96 -12.24 38.62
N ALA A 235 1.93 -11.26 37.72
CA ALA A 235 0.96 -10.17 37.78
C ALA A 235 -0.48 -10.68 37.62
N ALA A 236 -0.73 -11.56 36.63
CA ALA A 236 -2.03 -12.19 36.43
C ALA A 236 -2.47 -13.02 37.63
N ALA A 237 -1.53 -13.73 38.28
CA ALA A 237 -1.79 -14.48 39.50
C ALA A 237 -2.22 -13.55 40.64
N LEU A 238 -1.51 -12.43 40.86
CA LEU A 238 -1.84 -11.46 41.91
C LEU A 238 -3.21 -10.81 41.68
N VAL A 239 -3.48 -10.35 40.46
CA VAL A 239 -4.74 -9.66 40.11
C VAL A 239 -5.94 -10.61 40.20
N SER A 240 -5.81 -11.84 39.73
CA SER A 240 -6.93 -12.81 39.68
C SER A 240 -7.13 -13.61 40.96
N GLN A 241 -6.19 -13.54 41.93
CA GLN A 241 -6.24 -14.37 43.13
C GLN A 241 -7.47 -14.12 44.02
N PRO A 242 -7.88 -12.86 44.31
CA PRO A 242 -9.08 -12.62 45.10
C PRO A 242 -10.33 -13.26 44.50
N ALA A 243 -10.51 -13.13 43.18
CA ALA A 243 -11.62 -13.74 42.46
C ALA A 243 -11.62 -15.26 42.58
N ASP A 244 -10.48 -15.91 42.36
CA ASP A 244 -10.36 -17.37 42.46
C ASP A 244 -10.58 -17.91 43.88
N THR A 245 -10.14 -17.19 44.91
CA THR A 245 -10.40 -17.55 46.31
C THR A 245 -11.89 -17.46 46.64
N MET A 246 -12.57 -16.42 46.17
CA MET A 246 -14.02 -16.26 46.36
C MET A 246 -14.81 -17.37 45.66
N LEU A 247 -14.44 -17.70 44.42
CA LEU A 247 -15.08 -18.78 43.64
C LEU A 247 -14.84 -20.17 44.24
N SER A 248 -13.65 -20.40 44.80
CA SER A 248 -13.36 -21.66 45.48
C SER A 248 -14.20 -21.86 46.75
N LYS A 249 -14.55 -20.77 47.45
CA LYS A 249 -15.41 -20.82 48.65
C LYS A 249 -16.90 -20.91 48.33
N ILE A 250 -17.37 -20.22 47.30
CA ILE A 250 -18.80 -20.28 46.91
C ILE A 250 -19.19 -21.68 46.45
N ASN A 251 -18.27 -22.40 45.79
CA ASN A 251 -18.47 -23.79 45.37
C ASN A 251 -18.41 -24.80 46.53
N LYS A 252 -17.85 -24.43 47.69
CA LYS A 252 -17.76 -25.29 48.89
C LYS A 252 -18.95 -25.18 49.83
N THR A 253 -19.79 -24.16 49.66
CA THR A 253 -20.94 -23.89 50.54
C THR A 253 -22.23 -24.04 49.74
N LYS A 254 -23.23 -24.76 50.27
CA LYS A 254 -24.58 -24.73 49.68
C LYS A 254 -25.24 -23.41 50.10
N GLY A 255 -25.81 -22.68 49.14
CA GLY A 255 -26.51 -21.42 49.41
C GLY A 255 -27.75 -21.66 50.27
N ALA A 256 -28.10 -20.69 51.13
CA ALA A 256 -29.38 -20.74 51.84
C ALA A 256 -30.56 -20.58 50.85
N PRO A 257 -31.76 -21.10 51.16
CA PRO A 257 -32.92 -20.93 50.29
C PRO A 257 -33.19 -19.43 50.02
N GLY A 258 -33.22 -19.02 48.75
CA GLY A 258 -33.47 -17.63 48.33
C GLY A 258 -32.24 -16.72 48.23
N GLU A 259 -31.03 -17.21 48.51
CA GLU A 259 -29.80 -16.41 48.47
C GLU A 259 -29.16 -16.37 47.07
N GLY A 260 -29.10 -15.19 46.45
CA GLY A 260 -28.51 -15.01 45.12
C GLY A 260 -26.97 -15.17 45.10
N THR A 261 -26.41 -15.56 43.95
CA THR A 261 -24.95 -15.75 43.79
C THR A 261 -24.15 -14.49 44.12
N THR A 262 -24.66 -13.32 43.74
CA THR A 262 -23.98 -12.02 43.97
C THR A 262 -23.95 -11.64 45.46
N SER A 263 -25.05 -11.82 46.20
CA SER A 263 -25.08 -11.52 47.64
C SER A 263 -24.14 -12.45 48.43
N ARG A 264 -24.02 -13.71 47.98
CA ARG A 264 -23.06 -14.69 48.54
C ARG A 264 -21.61 -14.30 48.29
N LEU A 265 -21.27 -13.86 47.08
CA LEU A 265 -19.92 -13.38 46.77
C LEU A 265 -19.54 -12.18 47.65
N ILE A 266 -20.47 -11.23 47.85
CA ILE A 266 -20.25 -10.07 48.72
C ILE A 266 -20.03 -10.49 50.18
N LYS A 267 -20.83 -11.45 50.68
CA LYS A 267 -20.66 -11.99 52.04
C LYS A 267 -19.31 -12.69 52.23
N ILE A 268 -18.94 -13.57 51.30
CA ILE A 268 -17.66 -14.28 51.30
C ILE A 268 -16.49 -13.29 51.21
N ALA A 269 -16.60 -12.24 50.41
CA ALA A 269 -15.60 -11.18 50.31
C ALA A 269 -15.39 -10.46 51.65
N LYS A 270 -16.48 -10.12 52.35
CA LYS A 270 -16.43 -9.50 53.68
C LYS A 270 -15.82 -10.43 54.74
N GLU A 271 -16.15 -11.72 54.70
CA GLU A 271 -15.60 -12.73 55.64
C GLU A 271 -14.12 -13.04 55.40
N LEU A 272 -13.66 -13.02 54.16
CA LEU A 272 -12.26 -13.27 53.80
C LEU A 272 -11.35 -12.09 54.18
N GLY A 273 -11.82 -10.87 53.97
CA GLY A 273 -10.98 -9.68 54.02
C GLY A 273 -9.82 -9.72 53.01
N LEU A 274 -8.97 -8.68 53.02
CA LEU A 274 -7.83 -8.58 52.09
C LEU A 274 -6.79 -9.68 52.31
N ARG A 275 -6.51 -10.06 53.56
CA ARG A 275 -5.51 -11.09 53.87
C ARG A 275 -5.98 -12.50 53.51
N GLY A 276 -7.27 -12.79 53.70
CA GLY A 276 -7.84 -14.10 53.37
C GLY A 276 -8.03 -14.31 51.87
N SER A 277 -8.28 -13.24 51.09
CA SER A 277 -8.48 -13.34 49.64
C SER A 277 -7.22 -13.77 48.87
N TYR A 278 -6.03 -13.62 49.46
CA TYR A 278 -4.75 -14.06 48.89
C TYR A 278 -4.26 -15.43 49.41
N ALA A 279 -5.08 -16.17 50.16
CA ALA A 279 -4.71 -17.49 50.65
C ALA A 279 -4.37 -18.46 49.49
N GLY A 280 -3.17 -19.05 49.50
CA GLY A 280 -2.71 -19.96 48.45
C GLY A 280 -1.96 -19.30 47.28
N ILE A 281 -1.65 -18.01 47.36
CA ILE A 281 -0.96 -17.27 46.29
C ILE A 281 0.38 -17.88 45.88
N GLY A 282 1.17 -18.46 46.80
CA GLY A 282 2.47 -19.05 46.48
C GLY A 282 2.38 -20.22 45.48
N ALA A 283 1.40 -21.11 45.65
CA ALA A 283 1.16 -22.20 44.71
C ALA A 283 0.62 -21.69 43.36
N ARG A 284 -0.18 -20.61 43.37
CA ARG A 284 -0.68 -19.97 42.14
C ARG A 284 0.44 -19.29 41.37
N LEU A 285 1.34 -18.57 42.03
CA LEU A 285 2.48 -17.92 41.39
C LEU A 285 3.33 -18.94 40.64
N PHE A 286 3.65 -20.07 41.27
CA PHE A 286 4.38 -21.15 40.60
C PHE A 286 3.65 -21.70 39.38
N MET A 287 2.36 -22.04 39.54
CA MET A 287 1.56 -22.64 38.47
C MET A 287 1.33 -21.68 37.31
N VAL A 288 0.83 -20.47 37.60
CA VAL A 288 0.51 -19.46 36.59
C VAL A 288 1.77 -18.90 35.94
N GLY A 289 2.83 -18.67 36.72
CA GLY A 289 4.12 -18.23 36.20
C GLY A 289 4.67 -19.24 35.19
N THR A 290 4.67 -20.53 35.54
CA THR A 290 5.14 -21.61 34.64
C THR A 290 4.26 -21.75 33.41
N LEU A 291 2.92 -21.72 33.56
CA LEU A 291 1.98 -21.76 32.44
C LEU A 291 2.19 -20.60 31.48
N THR A 292 2.26 -19.39 32.00
CA THR A 292 2.31 -18.17 31.19
C THR A 292 3.65 -18.04 30.47
N ALA A 293 4.76 -18.34 31.16
CA ALA A 293 6.08 -18.41 30.56
C ALA A 293 6.13 -19.46 29.42
N GLY A 294 5.67 -20.68 29.69
CA GLY A 294 5.62 -21.73 28.68
C GLY A 294 4.71 -21.39 27.49
N GLN A 295 3.57 -20.74 27.74
CA GLN A 295 2.63 -20.33 26.70
C GLN A 295 3.25 -19.31 25.77
N PHE A 296 3.89 -18.25 26.29
CA PHE A 296 4.49 -17.22 25.44
C PHE A 296 5.78 -17.68 24.75
N ALA A 297 6.53 -18.61 25.35
CA ALA A 297 7.66 -19.25 24.70
C ALA A 297 7.21 -20.07 23.47
N ILE A 298 6.29 -21.03 23.69
CA ILE A 298 5.76 -21.88 22.63
C ILE A 298 5.01 -21.04 21.59
N TYR A 299 4.25 -20.04 22.03
CA TYR A 299 3.56 -19.12 21.13
C TYR A 299 4.54 -18.35 20.24
N GLY A 300 5.64 -17.81 20.79
CA GLY A 300 6.66 -17.11 20.01
C GLY A 300 7.36 -17.99 18.98
N ASP A 301 7.70 -19.23 19.36
CA ASP A 301 8.38 -20.19 18.48
C ASP A 301 7.43 -20.70 17.38
N VAL A 302 6.17 -21.01 17.72
CA VAL A 302 5.14 -21.44 16.75
C VAL A 302 4.72 -20.29 15.83
N LYS A 303 4.60 -19.06 16.35
CA LYS A 303 4.37 -17.84 15.56
C LYS A 303 5.46 -17.64 14.51
N SER A 304 6.72 -17.85 14.90
CA SER A 304 7.88 -17.77 13.99
C SER A 304 7.86 -18.88 12.95
N ALA A 305 7.59 -20.12 13.34
CA ALA A 305 7.49 -21.26 12.42
C ALA A 305 6.32 -21.13 11.42
N LEU A 306 5.24 -20.45 11.79
CA LEU A 306 4.07 -20.21 10.95
C LEU A 306 4.15 -18.90 10.14
N GLY A 307 5.27 -18.17 10.21
CA GLY A 307 5.43 -16.89 9.51
C GLY A 307 4.42 -15.83 9.94
N ALA A 308 3.90 -15.92 11.16
CA ALA A 308 2.87 -15.04 11.71
C ALA A 308 3.47 -14.01 12.67
N GLN A 309 4.70 -13.54 12.45
CA GLN A 309 5.36 -12.58 13.35
C GLN A 309 4.60 -11.23 13.39
N ASP A 310 4.61 -10.52 14.53
CA ASP A 310 4.31 -9.08 14.49
C ASP A 310 5.39 -8.53 13.59
N GLU A 311 4.97 -7.85 12.52
CA GLU A 311 5.84 -7.34 11.48
C GLU A 311 7.21 -6.99 12.06
N GLU A 312 8.26 -7.72 11.64
CA GLU A 312 9.54 -7.04 11.47
C GLU A 312 9.17 -5.75 10.76
N ARG A 313 9.35 -4.60 11.42
CA ARG A 313 8.97 -3.32 10.82
C ARG A 313 9.70 -3.28 9.49
N LYS A 314 8.96 -3.50 8.40
CA LYS A 314 9.57 -3.51 7.08
C LYS A 314 10.09 -2.09 6.87
N PRO A 315 11.31 -1.93 6.36
CA PRO A 315 11.78 -0.61 5.98
C PRO A 315 10.73 0.07 5.11
N THR A 316 10.39 1.31 5.45
CA THR A 316 9.43 2.10 4.67
C THR A 316 9.98 2.24 3.26
N PRO A 317 9.23 1.86 2.21
CA PRO A 317 9.67 2.08 0.83
C PRO A 317 9.93 3.56 0.58
N GLU A 318 10.87 3.86 -0.31
CA GLU A 318 11.05 5.24 -0.75
C GLU A 318 9.83 5.69 -1.56
N ASN A 319 9.44 6.97 -1.46
CA ASN A 319 8.33 7.49 -2.23
C ASN A 319 8.70 7.47 -3.71
N GLY A 320 7.88 6.83 -4.54
CA GLY A 320 8.03 6.89 -5.99
C GLY A 320 7.78 8.31 -6.51
N THR A 321 8.61 8.74 -7.46
CA THR A 321 8.38 9.94 -8.28
C THR A 321 8.70 9.62 -9.74
N LEU A 322 7.70 9.69 -10.62
CA LEU A 322 7.85 9.56 -12.07
C LEU A 322 8.35 10.90 -12.62
N PHE A 323 9.07 10.92 -13.73
CA PHE A 323 9.45 12.17 -14.38
C PHE A 323 9.26 12.03 -15.88
N GLN A 324 8.43 12.89 -16.49
CA GLN A 324 8.37 13.00 -17.94
C GLN A 324 9.66 13.64 -18.41
N ALA A 325 10.49 12.91 -19.16
CA ALA A 325 11.86 13.29 -19.45
C ALA A 325 12.04 14.01 -20.81
N PHE A 326 11.02 14.74 -21.26
CA PHE A 326 11.06 15.56 -22.47
C PHE A 326 9.95 16.62 -22.43
N GLU A 327 10.09 17.66 -23.25
CA GLU A 327 9.04 18.60 -23.61
C GLU A 327 8.95 18.67 -25.15
N TRP A 328 7.89 19.28 -25.69
CA TRP A 328 7.60 19.23 -27.13
C TRP A 328 8.73 19.80 -28.01
N ASN A 329 9.34 20.90 -27.59
CA ASN A 329 10.28 21.71 -28.36
C ASN A 329 11.76 21.31 -28.17
N VAL A 330 12.04 20.15 -27.54
CA VAL A 330 13.40 19.63 -27.44
C VAL A 330 14.03 19.60 -28.85
N PRO A 331 15.28 20.07 -29.06
CA PRO A 331 15.84 20.19 -30.40
C PRO A 331 16.04 18.82 -31.06
N ALA A 332 15.82 18.73 -32.37
CA ALA A 332 16.06 17.53 -33.18
C ALA A 332 17.55 17.28 -33.49
N ASP A 333 18.43 17.48 -32.50
CA ASP A 333 19.89 17.39 -32.66
C ASP A 333 20.47 16.00 -32.34
N GLY A 334 19.62 15.03 -31.97
CA GLY A 334 20.04 13.66 -31.67
C GLY A 334 20.85 13.51 -30.39
N LYS A 335 20.81 14.51 -29.49
CA LYS A 335 21.59 14.49 -28.23
C LYS A 335 20.77 14.19 -26.99
N HIS A 336 19.46 13.97 -27.11
CA HIS A 336 18.58 13.85 -25.94
C HIS A 336 18.94 12.68 -25.03
N TRP A 337 19.29 11.53 -25.61
CA TRP A 337 19.77 10.39 -24.81
C TRP A 337 21.02 10.71 -24.00
N LYS A 338 21.98 11.45 -24.58
CA LYS A 338 23.18 11.92 -23.88
C LYS A 338 22.86 12.90 -22.77
N ARG A 339 21.93 13.83 -23.00
CA ARG A 339 21.43 14.76 -21.97
C ARG A 339 20.86 14.01 -20.77
N LEU A 340 20.00 13.05 -21.03
CA LEU A 340 19.41 12.23 -19.97
C LEU A 340 20.47 11.41 -19.23
N ILE A 341 21.41 10.77 -19.93
CA ILE A 341 22.54 10.06 -19.31
C ILE A 341 23.31 10.95 -18.34
N ALA A 342 23.62 12.19 -18.75
CA ALA A 342 24.33 13.15 -17.92
C ALA A 342 23.50 13.64 -16.72
N ALA A 343 22.18 13.77 -16.88
CA ALA A 343 21.26 14.23 -15.83
C ALA A 343 20.84 13.14 -14.83
N LEU A 344 20.96 11.85 -15.16
CA LEU A 344 20.52 10.74 -14.30
C LEU A 344 21.02 10.83 -12.83
N PRO A 345 22.29 11.16 -12.54
CA PRO A 345 22.76 11.30 -11.17
C PRO A 345 22.08 12.44 -10.39
N SER A 346 21.84 13.60 -11.02
CA SER A 346 21.15 14.72 -10.36
C SER A 346 19.67 14.43 -10.18
N LEU A 347 19.01 13.80 -11.16
CA LEU A 347 17.63 13.33 -11.04
C LEU A 347 17.47 12.32 -9.89
N LYS A 348 18.40 11.36 -9.76
CA LYS A 348 18.38 10.42 -8.62
C LYS A 348 18.61 11.13 -7.29
N HIS A 349 19.53 12.10 -7.26
CA HIS A 349 19.85 12.86 -6.07
C HIS A 349 18.64 13.62 -5.51
N ILE A 350 17.77 14.16 -6.37
CA ILE A 350 16.58 14.89 -5.93
C ILE A 350 15.41 13.97 -5.54
N GLY A 351 15.43 12.69 -5.94
CA GLY A 351 14.41 11.71 -5.57
C GLY A 351 13.57 11.15 -6.71
N ILE A 352 13.98 11.36 -7.97
CA ILE A 352 13.33 10.70 -9.12
C ILE A 352 13.60 9.20 -9.05
N SER A 353 12.54 8.40 -9.12
CA SER A 353 12.61 6.93 -9.06
C SER A 353 12.50 6.29 -10.43
N ASN A 354 11.71 6.89 -11.33
CA ASN A 354 11.50 6.41 -12.69
C ASN A 354 11.41 7.58 -13.66
N ILE A 355 11.84 7.38 -14.90
CA ILE A 355 11.68 8.37 -15.98
C ILE A 355 10.84 7.79 -17.11
N TRP A 356 9.91 8.57 -17.63
CA TRP A 356 9.18 8.33 -18.86
C TRP A 356 9.92 9.01 -20.01
N ILE A 357 10.49 8.20 -20.91
CA ILE A 357 11.21 8.69 -22.09
C ILE A 357 10.23 8.90 -23.26
N PRO A 358 10.49 9.86 -24.17
CA PRO A 358 9.63 10.07 -25.34
C PRO A 358 9.60 8.84 -26.26
N PRO A 359 8.67 8.77 -27.23
CA PRO A 359 8.60 7.68 -28.19
C PRO A 359 9.95 7.49 -28.89
N ALA A 360 10.60 6.35 -28.65
CA ALA A 360 11.95 6.08 -29.14
C ALA A 360 11.96 5.35 -30.50
N CYS A 361 10.78 5.00 -31.02
CA CYS A 361 10.61 4.37 -32.32
C CYS A 361 10.79 5.38 -33.47
N LYS A 362 11.13 4.89 -34.66
CA LYS A 362 11.31 5.73 -35.84
C LYS A 362 9.99 6.39 -36.24
N ALA A 363 10.02 7.72 -36.30
CA ALA A 363 8.94 8.60 -36.70
C ALA A 363 8.83 8.73 -38.24
N SER A 364 7.90 9.55 -38.72
CA SER A 364 7.74 9.84 -40.15
C SER A 364 8.91 10.64 -40.75
N SER A 365 9.67 11.34 -39.91
CA SER A 365 10.85 12.14 -40.26
C SER A 365 11.92 12.11 -39.15
N PRO A 366 13.16 12.53 -39.43
CA PRO A 366 14.22 12.63 -38.41
C PRO A 366 13.93 13.67 -37.30
N GLU A 367 13.02 14.61 -37.57
CA GLU A 367 12.61 15.67 -36.65
C GLU A 367 11.33 15.36 -35.87
N GLY A 368 10.63 14.27 -36.22
CA GLY A 368 9.36 13.88 -35.59
C GLY A 368 9.52 13.54 -34.11
N ASN A 369 8.53 13.93 -33.30
CA ASN A 369 8.48 13.61 -31.86
C ASN A 369 8.24 12.11 -31.60
N GLY A 370 7.76 11.38 -32.61
CA GLY A 370 7.56 9.93 -32.56
C GLY A 370 6.12 9.50 -32.32
N TYR A 371 5.20 10.43 -32.07
CA TYR A 371 3.74 10.18 -32.13
C TYR A 371 3.27 9.86 -33.56
N ASP A 372 4.03 10.29 -34.56
CA ASP A 372 3.92 9.88 -35.96
C ASP A 372 4.69 8.57 -36.24
N ALA A 373 4.39 7.52 -35.46
CA ALA A 373 5.17 6.28 -35.45
C ALA A 373 5.15 5.53 -36.80
N TYR A 374 6.32 5.35 -37.42
CA TYR A 374 6.48 4.57 -38.65
C TYR A 374 6.81 3.10 -38.36
N ASP A 375 7.89 2.83 -37.60
CA ASP A 375 8.41 1.47 -37.37
C ASP A 375 8.73 1.25 -35.88
N LEU A 376 7.95 0.40 -35.22
CA LEU A 376 8.07 0.12 -33.78
C LEU A 376 9.38 -0.60 -33.43
N TYR A 377 9.96 -1.34 -34.38
CA TYR A 377 11.21 -2.10 -34.16
C TYR A 377 12.48 -1.32 -34.52
N ASP A 378 12.35 -0.10 -35.07
CA ASP A 378 13.48 0.76 -35.36
C ASP A 378 13.63 1.82 -34.26
N LEU A 379 14.51 1.54 -33.29
CA LEU A 379 14.81 2.45 -32.17
C LEU A 379 15.92 3.45 -32.51
N GLY A 380 16.03 3.84 -33.79
CA GLY A 380 17.14 4.65 -34.31
C GLY A 380 18.36 3.81 -34.70
N GLU A 381 18.13 2.61 -35.24
CA GLU A 381 19.17 1.65 -35.65
C GLU A 381 19.31 1.57 -37.18
N PHE A 382 18.22 1.78 -37.92
CA PHE A 382 18.18 1.54 -39.37
C PHE A 382 18.05 2.83 -40.16
N ASP A 383 18.65 2.88 -41.35
CA ASP A 383 18.48 4.00 -42.28
C ASP A 383 17.08 3.96 -42.89
N GLN A 384 16.15 4.71 -42.30
CA GLN A 384 14.74 4.78 -42.66
C GLN A 384 14.24 6.20 -42.44
N LYS A 385 13.37 6.69 -43.34
CA LYS A 385 12.75 8.03 -43.25
C LYS A 385 13.76 9.17 -43.13
N GLY A 386 14.83 9.12 -43.93
CA GLY A 386 15.79 10.23 -44.05
C GLY A 386 16.95 10.19 -43.06
N GLY A 387 17.06 9.16 -42.21
CA GLY A 387 18.25 8.96 -41.39
C GLY A 387 18.21 7.72 -40.50
N THR A 388 19.35 7.45 -39.86
CA THR A 388 19.48 6.32 -38.93
C THR A 388 18.87 6.62 -37.56
N ARG A 389 19.29 7.73 -36.93
CA ARG A 389 18.83 8.12 -35.59
C ARG A 389 17.37 8.57 -35.59
N THR A 390 16.74 8.56 -34.42
CA THR A 390 15.50 9.32 -34.19
C THR A 390 15.83 10.78 -33.86
N LYS A 391 14.79 11.60 -33.61
CA LYS A 391 14.94 12.95 -33.05
C LYS A 391 15.85 12.96 -31.81
N TRP A 392 15.73 11.92 -30.99
CA TRP A 392 16.31 11.82 -29.66
C TRP A 392 17.76 11.31 -29.64
N GLY A 393 18.10 10.40 -30.56
CA GLY A 393 19.44 9.80 -30.66
C GLY A 393 19.43 8.44 -31.34
N SER A 394 20.55 7.72 -31.24
CA SER A 394 20.73 6.37 -31.79
C SER A 394 20.30 5.26 -30.82
N PHE A 395 20.11 4.05 -31.34
CA PHE A 395 19.79 2.88 -30.52
C PHE A 395 20.91 2.52 -29.52
N ASP A 396 22.17 2.75 -29.87
CA ASP A 396 23.30 2.51 -28.95
C ASP A 396 23.28 3.46 -27.76
N GLU A 397 22.99 4.75 -27.98
CA GLU A 397 22.83 5.74 -26.90
C GLU A 397 21.61 5.43 -26.03
N LEU A 398 20.51 4.91 -26.61
CA LEU A 398 19.34 4.48 -25.83
C LEU A 398 19.66 3.27 -24.92
N LYS A 399 20.43 2.30 -25.42
CA LYS A 399 20.92 1.18 -24.58
C LYS A 399 21.85 1.67 -23.48
N GLU A 400 22.71 2.65 -23.77
CA GLU A 400 23.56 3.28 -22.76
C GLU A 400 22.72 3.99 -21.67
N LEU A 401 21.68 4.73 -22.08
CA LEU A 401 20.72 5.34 -21.15
C LEU A 401 20.06 4.29 -20.25
N SER A 402 19.59 3.19 -20.82
CA SER A 402 19.03 2.06 -20.07
C SER A 402 20.01 1.47 -19.05
N ALA A 403 21.23 1.16 -19.49
CA ALA A 403 22.26 0.61 -18.61
C ALA A 403 22.59 1.59 -17.47
N LYS A 404 22.74 2.89 -17.78
CA LYS A 404 23.07 3.90 -16.79
C LYS A 404 21.92 4.16 -15.82
N ALA A 405 20.68 4.19 -16.30
CA ALA A 405 19.49 4.33 -15.46
C ALA A 405 19.41 3.18 -14.44
N SER A 406 19.63 1.95 -14.90
CA SER A 406 19.68 0.78 -14.02
C SER A 406 20.81 0.87 -12.99
N GLU A 407 22.00 1.32 -13.39
CA GLU A 407 23.16 1.51 -12.49
C GLU A 407 22.87 2.51 -11.36
N VAL A 408 22.20 3.62 -11.66
CA VAL A 408 21.86 4.64 -10.65
C VAL A 408 20.58 4.31 -9.87
N GLY A 409 19.86 3.24 -10.25
CA GLY A 409 18.60 2.84 -9.62
C GLY A 409 17.42 3.74 -10.00
N ILE A 410 17.31 4.09 -11.27
CA ILE A 410 16.15 4.73 -11.91
C ILE A 410 15.54 3.75 -12.91
N GLY A 411 14.22 3.53 -12.84
CA GLY A 411 13.51 2.73 -13.84
C GLY A 411 13.18 3.53 -15.11
N LEU A 412 13.14 2.84 -16.25
CA LEU A 412 12.74 3.43 -17.52
C LEU A 412 11.33 3.00 -17.90
N TYR A 413 10.46 3.97 -18.16
CA TYR A 413 9.13 3.78 -18.74
C TYR A 413 9.14 4.24 -20.20
N PHE A 414 8.66 3.37 -21.07
CA PHE A 414 8.70 3.60 -22.52
C PHE A 414 7.36 4.12 -23.03
N ASP A 415 7.39 5.12 -23.91
CA ASP A 415 6.18 5.63 -24.56
C ASP A 415 5.76 4.73 -25.72
N ALA A 416 4.57 4.15 -25.61
CA ALA A 416 4.01 3.20 -26.56
C ALA A 416 2.90 3.86 -27.38
N VAL A 417 3.25 4.25 -28.60
CA VAL A 417 2.32 4.78 -29.61
C VAL A 417 1.77 3.62 -30.43
N LEU A 418 0.57 3.16 -30.04
CA LEU A 418 -0.01 1.92 -30.54
C LEU A 418 -1.31 2.12 -31.33
N ASN A 419 -1.84 3.33 -31.44
CA ASN A 419 -3.10 3.55 -32.16
C ASN A 419 -2.94 3.38 -33.68
N HIS A 420 -1.89 3.96 -34.24
CA HIS A 420 -1.79 4.15 -35.69
C HIS A 420 -0.36 3.97 -36.20
N LYS A 421 -0.21 3.98 -37.53
CA LYS A 421 1.09 4.02 -38.23
C LYS A 421 1.12 5.15 -39.24
N ALA A 422 2.23 5.89 -39.31
CA ALA A 422 2.39 7.03 -40.20
C ALA A 422 3.47 6.80 -41.27
N ALA A 423 3.37 7.55 -42.38
CA ALA A 423 4.34 7.57 -43.48
C ALA A 423 4.63 6.19 -44.11
N ALA A 424 3.60 5.50 -44.59
CA ALA A 424 3.73 4.24 -45.32
C ALA A 424 4.72 4.35 -46.51
N ASP A 425 5.32 3.23 -46.90
CA ASP A 425 6.32 3.16 -47.97
C ASP A 425 5.70 3.19 -49.37
N ARG A 426 4.46 2.70 -49.47
CA ARG A 426 3.69 2.71 -50.71
C ARG A 426 2.21 2.92 -50.44
N LYS A 427 1.53 3.34 -51.49
CA LYS A 427 0.08 3.40 -51.53
C LYS A 427 -0.51 2.03 -51.86
N GLU A 428 -1.67 1.74 -51.33
CA GLU A 428 -2.46 0.56 -51.68
C GLU A 428 -3.91 0.96 -51.98
N LYS A 429 -4.53 0.21 -52.89
CA LYS A 429 -5.93 0.38 -53.24
C LYS A 429 -6.79 -0.51 -52.35
N CYS A 430 -7.84 0.06 -51.78
CA CYS A 430 -8.83 -0.70 -51.00
C CYS A 430 -10.22 -0.08 -51.14
N GLN A 431 -11.25 -0.86 -50.86
CA GLN A 431 -12.62 -0.34 -50.73
C GLN A 431 -12.74 0.37 -49.38
N ALA A 432 -13.33 1.56 -49.36
CA ALA A 432 -13.60 2.31 -48.15
C ALA A 432 -14.94 3.05 -48.24
N ILE A 433 -15.47 3.42 -47.09
CA ILE A 433 -16.66 4.27 -46.95
C ILE A 433 -16.25 5.53 -46.18
N GLU A 434 -16.71 6.69 -46.63
CA GLU A 434 -16.58 7.93 -45.85
C GLU A 434 -17.53 7.89 -44.64
N VAL A 435 -17.03 8.27 -43.47
CA VAL A 435 -17.85 8.42 -42.26
C VAL A 435 -17.86 9.87 -41.77
N ASP A 436 -18.89 10.23 -41.01
CA ASP A 436 -19.05 11.57 -40.46
C ASP A 436 -17.96 11.89 -39.42
N SER A 437 -17.38 13.09 -39.52
CA SER A 437 -16.28 13.54 -38.64
C SER A 437 -16.73 13.93 -37.23
N ASN A 438 -18.02 13.91 -36.92
CA ASN A 438 -18.57 14.10 -35.58
C ASN A 438 -19.27 12.82 -35.07
N ASP A 439 -19.47 11.83 -35.93
CA ASP A 439 -20.09 10.55 -35.58
C ASP A 439 -19.59 9.42 -36.51
N ARG A 440 -18.53 8.72 -36.12
CA ARG A 440 -17.90 7.65 -36.93
C ARG A 440 -18.82 6.47 -37.21
N THR A 441 -19.97 6.39 -36.54
CA THR A 441 -20.99 5.36 -36.78
C THR A 441 -21.87 5.67 -38.00
N LYS A 442 -21.83 6.91 -38.50
CA LYS A 442 -22.63 7.36 -39.64
C LYS A 442 -21.81 7.32 -40.93
N GLU A 443 -22.23 6.47 -41.85
CA GLU A 443 -21.70 6.42 -43.21
C GLU A 443 -22.31 7.56 -44.04
N VAL A 444 -21.46 8.31 -44.75
CA VAL A 444 -21.87 9.48 -45.55
C VAL A 444 -21.60 9.29 -47.04
N SER A 445 -21.08 8.13 -47.44
CA SER A 445 -20.93 7.71 -48.84
C SER A 445 -21.33 6.24 -49.04
N GLU A 446 -21.54 5.85 -50.29
CA GLU A 446 -21.47 4.45 -50.69
C GLU A 446 -20.00 3.96 -50.67
N PRO A 447 -19.73 2.65 -50.58
CA PRO A 447 -18.37 2.12 -50.69
C PRO A 447 -17.75 2.42 -52.06
N TYR A 448 -16.49 2.87 -52.06
CA TYR A 448 -15.73 3.07 -53.30
C TYR A 448 -14.22 2.82 -53.10
N GLU A 449 -13.50 2.65 -54.20
CA GLU A 449 -12.04 2.44 -54.16
C GLU A 449 -11.30 3.74 -53.83
N ILE A 450 -10.50 3.69 -52.76
CA ILE A 450 -9.53 4.73 -52.42
C ILE A 450 -8.10 4.23 -52.70
N GLU A 451 -7.16 5.15 -52.78
CA GLU A 451 -5.73 4.86 -52.76
C GLU A 451 -5.12 5.49 -51.49
N GLY A 452 -4.87 4.68 -50.46
CA GLY A 452 -4.38 5.13 -49.16
C GLY A 452 -2.91 4.78 -48.93
N TRP A 453 -2.23 5.55 -48.06
CA TRP A 453 -0.87 5.25 -47.60
C TRP A 453 -0.88 4.11 -46.57
N LEU A 454 -0.97 2.86 -47.04
CA LEU A 454 -1.27 1.69 -46.20
C LEU A 454 -0.25 0.54 -46.34
N GLY A 455 0.75 0.65 -47.21
CA GLY A 455 1.78 -0.39 -47.39
C GLY A 455 3.07 -0.07 -46.64
N PHE A 456 3.43 -0.86 -45.63
CA PHE A 456 4.67 -0.69 -44.85
C PHE A 456 5.59 -1.89 -45.04
N ASP A 457 6.77 -1.64 -45.60
CA ASP A 457 7.76 -2.65 -45.98
C ASP A 457 8.99 -2.67 -45.06
N PHE A 458 9.28 -1.55 -44.40
CA PHE A 458 10.45 -1.36 -43.54
C PHE A 458 11.77 -1.72 -44.24
N PRO A 459 12.08 -1.11 -45.41
CA PRO A 459 13.16 -1.55 -46.28
C PRO A 459 14.55 -1.45 -45.62
N GLY A 460 14.75 -0.49 -44.71
CA GLY A 460 16.03 -0.33 -44.00
C GLY A 460 16.24 -1.39 -42.92
N ARG A 461 15.17 -1.85 -42.28
CA ARG A 461 15.21 -2.92 -41.26
C ARG A 461 15.17 -4.32 -41.87
N GLY A 462 14.48 -4.49 -43.00
CA GLY A 462 14.17 -5.80 -43.57
C GLY A 462 13.33 -6.62 -42.60
N ASP A 463 13.75 -7.85 -42.31
CA ASP A 463 13.03 -8.77 -41.41
C ASP A 463 13.70 -8.90 -40.03
N LYS A 464 14.65 -7.99 -39.72
CA LYS A 464 15.30 -7.99 -38.42
C LYS A 464 14.28 -7.65 -37.33
N TYR A 465 14.32 -8.43 -36.25
CA TYR A 465 13.39 -8.44 -35.11
C TYR A 465 11.96 -8.89 -35.42
N SER A 466 11.35 -8.44 -36.53
CA SER A 466 10.04 -8.90 -37.01
C SER A 466 9.98 -8.91 -38.54
N ALA A 467 9.38 -9.97 -39.10
CA ALA A 467 9.11 -10.09 -40.53
C ALA A 467 7.75 -9.48 -40.94
N GLN A 468 6.96 -8.97 -39.98
CA GLN A 468 5.64 -8.41 -40.26
C GLN A 468 5.73 -7.22 -41.23
N LYS A 469 4.95 -7.28 -42.30
CA LYS A 469 4.69 -6.16 -43.22
C LYS A 469 3.24 -5.73 -43.07
N TYR A 470 2.97 -4.43 -43.20
CA TYR A 470 1.61 -3.92 -43.08
C TYR A 470 1.02 -3.61 -44.46
N HIS A 471 -0.29 -3.83 -44.56
CA HIS A 471 -1.11 -3.71 -45.77
C HIS A 471 -2.44 -3.09 -45.35
N TRP A 472 -3.23 -2.62 -46.31
CA TRP A 472 -4.55 -2.02 -46.05
C TRP A 472 -5.45 -2.87 -45.15
N TYR A 473 -5.38 -4.20 -45.25
CA TYR A 473 -6.19 -5.12 -44.43
C TYR A 473 -5.65 -5.30 -43.00
N HIS A 474 -4.59 -4.60 -42.60
CA HIS A 474 -4.14 -4.48 -41.21
C HIS A 474 -4.65 -3.21 -40.52
N PHE A 475 -5.44 -2.40 -41.22
CA PHE A 475 -5.95 -1.12 -40.72
C PHE A 475 -7.48 -1.07 -40.80
N THR A 476 -8.10 -0.37 -39.86
CA THR A 476 -9.56 -0.09 -39.81
C THR A 476 -9.92 1.15 -40.61
N GLY A 477 -9.00 2.13 -40.68
CA GLY A 477 -9.25 3.37 -41.40
C GLY A 477 -8.02 4.22 -41.74
N THR A 478 -8.27 5.27 -42.52
CA THR A 478 -7.30 6.33 -42.85
C THR A 478 -8.00 7.66 -43.13
N ASP A 479 -7.29 8.79 -43.19
CA ASP A 479 -7.85 10.13 -43.40
C ASP A 479 -7.60 10.72 -44.78
N TYR A 480 -6.88 10.01 -45.66
CA TYR A 480 -6.44 10.57 -46.94
C TYR A 480 -6.57 9.60 -48.11
N ASN A 481 -7.31 10.05 -49.14
CA ASN A 481 -7.38 9.36 -50.42
C ASN A 481 -6.49 10.06 -51.45
N ALA A 482 -5.37 9.41 -51.78
CA ALA A 482 -4.38 9.95 -52.70
C ALA A 482 -4.84 9.91 -54.18
N ALA A 483 -5.87 9.14 -54.52
CA ALA A 483 -6.37 9.07 -55.90
C ALA A 483 -7.10 10.35 -56.32
N ASN A 484 -7.71 11.06 -55.36
CA ASN A 484 -8.46 12.30 -55.59
C ASN A 484 -8.04 13.45 -54.66
N GLU A 485 -6.95 13.27 -53.91
CA GLU A 485 -6.37 14.24 -52.97
C GLU A 485 -7.36 14.74 -51.91
N LYS A 486 -8.33 13.91 -51.53
CA LYS A 486 -9.36 14.26 -50.55
C LYS A 486 -8.99 13.79 -49.15
N SER A 487 -9.11 14.69 -48.19
CA SER A 487 -9.14 14.36 -46.76
C SER A 487 -10.58 14.13 -46.29
N ALA A 488 -10.82 12.95 -45.73
CA ALA A 488 -12.06 12.54 -45.06
C ALA A 488 -11.76 11.31 -44.22
N ILE A 489 -12.60 10.97 -43.24
CA ILE A 489 -12.41 9.74 -42.48
C ILE A 489 -12.90 8.56 -43.31
N TYR A 490 -11.98 7.70 -43.73
CA TYR A 490 -12.24 6.52 -44.54
C TYR A 490 -12.24 5.26 -43.68
N LYS A 491 -13.41 4.62 -43.55
CA LYS A 491 -13.56 3.29 -42.94
C LYS A 491 -13.29 2.21 -43.98
N ILE A 492 -12.20 1.47 -43.83
CA ILE A 492 -11.78 0.42 -44.75
C ILE A 492 -12.78 -0.75 -44.72
N GLN A 493 -13.11 -1.28 -45.90
CA GLN A 493 -14.05 -2.39 -46.08
C GLN A 493 -13.31 -3.72 -46.31
N GLY A 494 -13.82 -4.81 -45.73
CA GLY A 494 -13.27 -6.15 -45.88
C GLY A 494 -13.99 -7.15 -44.98
N GLU A 495 -13.69 -8.44 -45.14
CA GLU A 495 -14.20 -9.47 -44.23
C GLU A 495 -13.65 -9.24 -42.82
N GLY A 496 -14.52 -9.19 -41.82
CA GLY A 496 -14.13 -8.94 -40.42
C GLY A 496 -13.75 -7.50 -40.09
N LYS A 497 -13.82 -6.56 -41.05
CA LYS A 497 -13.45 -5.16 -40.84
C LYS A 497 -14.56 -4.34 -40.16
N GLY A 498 -14.14 -3.44 -39.28
CA GLY A 498 -14.99 -2.42 -38.66
C GLY A 498 -14.25 -1.72 -37.54
N TRP A 499 -14.82 -0.59 -37.08
CA TRP A 499 -14.30 0.06 -35.88
C TRP A 499 -14.40 -0.89 -34.68
N SER A 500 -13.39 -0.85 -33.82
CA SER A 500 -13.44 -1.52 -32.53
C SER A 500 -14.69 -1.10 -31.76
N SER A 501 -15.43 -2.06 -31.20
CA SER A 501 -16.57 -1.77 -30.32
C SER A 501 -16.15 -1.54 -28.87
N SER A 502 -14.87 -1.72 -28.57
CA SER A 502 -14.29 -1.61 -27.23
C SER A 502 -13.34 -0.41 -27.16
N VAL A 503 -13.87 0.78 -27.42
CA VAL A 503 -13.18 2.08 -27.38
C VAL A 503 -14.13 3.11 -26.77
N ASP A 504 -13.64 4.32 -26.54
CA ASP A 504 -14.49 5.42 -26.09
C ASP A 504 -15.58 5.78 -27.12
N LYS A 505 -16.65 6.42 -26.63
CA LYS A 505 -17.82 6.80 -27.44
C LYS A 505 -17.75 8.25 -27.94
N GLU A 506 -16.65 8.95 -27.69
CA GLU A 506 -16.38 10.25 -28.28
C GLU A 506 -16.60 10.18 -29.79
N GLN A 507 -17.35 11.16 -30.30
CA GLN A 507 -17.71 11.25 -31.71
C GLN A 507 -18.33 9.94 -32.25
N GLY A 508 -19.17 9.29 -31.42
CA GLY A 508 -19.89 8.05 -31.70
C GLY A 508 -19.05 6.79 -31.49
N ASN A 509 -17.80 6.80 -31.98
CA ASN A 509 -16.81 5.75 -31.81
C ASN A 509 -15.41 6.36 -32.00
N ALA A 510 -14.56 6.24 -30.98
CA ALA A 510 -13.27 6.90 -30.93
C ALA A 510 -12.11 6.11 -31.56
N ASP A 511 -12.35 4.96 -32.21
CA ASP A 511 -11.29 4.10 -32.77
C ASP A 511 -10.36 4.90 -33.69
N TYR A 512 -10.95 5.57 -34.69
CA TYR A 512 -10.17 6.39 -35.61
C TYR A 512 -9.73 7.73 -34.99
N MET A 513 -8.41 7.90 -34.85
CA MET A 513 -7.78 9.18 -34.47
C MET A 513 -7.08 9.87 -35.65
N MET A 514 -6.06 9.25 -36.24
CA MET A 514 -5.22 9.84 -37.31
C MET A 514 -4.40 8.78 -38.07
N PHE A 515 -3.87 9.16 -39.24
CA PHE A 515 -2.98 8.35 -40.08
C PHE A 515 -3.58 7.01 -40.56
N ALA A 516 -2.91 5.87 -40.35
CA ALA A 516 -3.41 4.53 -40.65
C ALA A 516 -3.72 3.81 -39.35
N ASP A 517 -5.01 3.64 -39.06
CA ASP A 517 -5.55 3.19 -37.77
C ASP A 517 -5.47 1.66 -37.64
N LEU A 518 -4.78 1.15 -36.61
CA LEU A 518 -4.44 -0.27 -36.52
C LEU A 518 -5.63 -1.16 -36.17
N ASP A 519 -5.79 -2.25 -36.92
CA ASP A 519 -6.87 -3.21 -36.68
C ASP A 519 -6.49 -4.26 -35.62
N TYR A 520 -6.86 -3.98 -34.38
CA TYR A 520 -6.69 -4.89 -33.25
C TYR A 520 -7.71 -6.05 -33.20
N SER A 521 -8.46 -6.30 -34.26
CA SER A 521 -9.17 -7.57 -34.48
C SER A 521 -8.38 -8.54 -35.37
N HIS A 522 -7.32 -8.06 -36.04
CA HIS A 522 -6.51 -8.86 -36.96
C HIS A 522 -5.38 -9.61 -36.24
N ASP A 523 -5.33 -10.94 -36.38
CA ASP A 523 -4.39 -11.81 -35.64
C ASP A 523 -2.91 -11.44 -35.84
N GLU A 524 -2.50 -11.10 -37.07
CA GLU A 524 -1.11 -10.69 -37.36
C GLU A 524 -0.72 -9.40 -36.62
N VAL A 525 -1.64 -8.43 -36.54
CA VAL A 525 -1.41 -7.15 -35.84
C VAL A 525 -1.29 -7.40 -34.33
N ILE A 526 -2.23 -8.15 -33.76
CA ILE A 526 -2.23 -8.49 -32.34
C ILE A 526 -0.93 -9.22 -31.97
N ALA A 527 -0.51 -10.19 -32.78
CA ALA A 527 0.69 -10.98 -32.53
C ALA A 527 1.95 -10.12 -32.61
N ASP A 528 2.10 -9.29 -33.64
CA ASP A 528 3.30 -8.47 -33.82
C ASP A 528 3.45 -7.41 -32.72
N VAL A 529 2.36 -6.73 -32.32
CA VAL A 529 2.41 -5.70 -31.27
C VAL A 529 2.66 -6.30 -29.89
N LYS A 530 2.12 -7.50 -29.58
CA LYS A 530 2.46 -8.25 -28.36
C LYS A 530 3.94 -8.67 -28.35
N ASN A 531 4.45 -9.16 -29.48
CA ASN A 531 5.85 -9.54 -29.62
C ASN A 531 6.78 -8.33 -29.45
N TRP A 532 6.41 -7.18 -30.04
CA TRP A 532 7.14 -5.93 -29.88
C TRP A 532 7.24 -5.50 -28.42
N GLY A 533 6.11 -5.50 -27.69
CA GLY A 533 6.09 -5.10 -26.27
C GLY A 533 7.03 -5.95 -25.40
N VAL A 534 7.04 -7.27 -25.62
CA VAL A 534 7.98 -8.18 -24.94
C VAL A 534 9.42 -7.95 -25.38
N TRP A 535 9.64 -7.75 -26.68
CA TRP A 535 10.97 -7.53 -27.25
C TRP A 535 11.61 -6.25 -26.69
N VAL A 536 10.91 -5.11 -26.73
CA VAL A 536 11.46 -3.82 -26.29
C VAL A 536 11.72 -3.82 -24.79
N THR A 537 10.84 -4.46 -24.01
CA THR A 537 11.02 -4.64 -22.56
C THR A 537 12.26 -5.42 -22.22
N LYS A 538 12.48 -6.57 -22.87
CA LYS A 538 13.67 -7.40 -22.64
C LYS A 538 14.94 -6.75 -23.17
N THR A 539 14.84 -5.99 -24.27
CA THR A 539 15.97 -5.31 -24.91
C THR A 539 16.49 -4.15 -24.07
N LEU A 540 15.60 -3.36 -23.46
CA LEU A 540 15.96 -2.17 -22.69
C LEU A 540 15.81 -2.32 -21.17
N GLY A 541 15.42 -3.51 -20.67
CA GLY A 541 15.22 -3.73 -19.24
C GLY A 541 14.15 -2.81 -18.63
N LEU A 542 13.06 -2.56 -19.37
CA LEU A 542 12.05 -1.58 -18.99
C LEU A 542 11.36 -1.95 -17.67
N LYS A 543 10.90 -0.91 -16.95
CA LYS A 543 10.11 -1.03 -15.72
C LYS A 543 8.66 -0.61 -15.88
N GLY A 544 8.30 -0.10 -17.04
CA GLY A 544 6.93 0.30 -17.30
C GLY A 544 6.71 0.85 -18.70
N PHE A 545 5.47 1.23 -18.96
CA PHE A 545 5.04 1.89 -20.18
C PHE A 545 4.10 3.04 -19.88
N ARG A 546 4.20 4.10 -20.69
CA ARG A 546 3.14 5.09 -20.91
C ARG A 546 2.49 4.73 -22.24
N LEU A 547 1.18 4.46 -22.24
CA LEU A 547 0.44 4.17 -23.47
C LEU A 547 -0.22 5.47 -23.94
N ASP A 548 0.12 5.86 -25.15
CA ASP A 548 -0.46 6.99 -25.86
C ASP A 548 -1.92 6.74 -26.20
N ALA A 549 -2.80 7.74 -26.08
CA ALA A 549 -4.13 7.72 -26.69
C ALA A 549 -4.98 6.46 -26.38
N VAL A 550 -5.01 5.96 -25.14
CA VAL A 550 -5.64 4.65 -24.81
C VAL A 550 -7.14 4.59 -25.00
N GLN A 551 -7.80 5.74 -25.14
CA GLN A 551 -9.22 5.85 -25.48
C GLN A 551 -9.52 5.47 -26.94
N HIS A 552 -8.50 5.48 -27.80
CA HIS A 552 -8.63 5.34 -29.26
C HIS A 552 -8.34 3.93 -29.79
N PHE A 553 -7.87 2.97 -28.99
CA PHE A 553 -7.69 1.59 -29.48
C PHE A 553 -8.16 0.54 -28.47
N SER A 554 -8.43 -0.66 -29.00
CA SER A 554 -9.24 -1.69 -28.34
C SER A 554 -8.86 -1.97 -26.87
N GLU A 555 -9.78 -1.66 -25.96
CA GLU A 555 -9.76 -2.02 -24.54
C GLU A 555 -9.49 -3.52 -24.31
N ARG A 556 -10.06 -4.39 -25.15
CA ARG A 556 -9.80 -5.84 -25.13
C ARG A 556 -8.34 -6.14 -25.43
N PHE A 557 -7.82 -5.61 -26.53
CA PHE A 557 -6.43 -5.81 -26.91
C PHE A 557 -5.47 -5.27 -25.84
N THR A 558 -5.72 -4.08 -25.31
CA THR A 558 -4.92 -3.45 -24.26
C THR A 558 -4.78 -4.36 -23.03
N ASN A 559 -5.89 -4.99 -22.60
CA ASN A 559 -5.87 -6.00 -21.54
C ASN A 559 -5.01 -7.22 -21.89
N GLU A 560 -5.19 -7.79 -23.09
CA GLU A 560 -4.42 -8.96 -23.53
C GLU A 560 -2.93 -8.66 -23.72
N TRP A 561 -2.60 -7.44 -24.16
CA TRP A 561 -1.24 -6.96 -24.31
C TRP A 561 -0.56 -6.83 -22.96
N ALA A 562 -1.22 -6.21 -21.98
CA ALA A 562 -0.73 -6.12 -20.60
C ALA A 562 -0.52 -7.52 -19.99
N GLU A 563 -1.45 -8.45 -20.18
CA GLU A 563 -1.31 -9.83 -19.69
C GLU A 563 -0.13 -10.56 -20.33
N SER A 564 0.05 -10.42 -21.64
CA SER A 564 1.19 -10.98 -22.35
C SER A 564 2.51 -10.43 -21.81
N LEU A 565 2.56 -9.12 -21.58
CA LEU A 565 3.72 -8.42 -21.05
C LEU A 565 4.06 -8.88 -19.63
N HIS A 566 3.08 -8.90 -18.72
CA HIS A 566 3.27 -9.33 -17.33
C HIS A 566 3.68 -10.80 -17.23
N LYS A 567 3.12 -11.65 -18.08
CA LYS A 567 3.48 -13.07 -18.16
C LYS A 567 4.94 -13.27 -18.59
N GLU A 568 5.40 -12.53 -19.59
CA GLU A 568 6.70 -12.75 -20.22
C GLU A 568 7.85 -11.92 -19.62
N CYS A 569 7.53 -10.82 -18.94
CA CYS A 569 8.51 -9.85 -18.43
C CYS A 569 8.43 -9.61 -16.91
N GLY A 570 7.35 -10.04 -16.25
CA GLY A 570 7.14 -9.86 -14.80
C GLY A 570 5.94 -8.97 -14.49
N SER A 571 5.28 -9.24 -13.35
CA SER A 571 4.11 -8.47 -12.90
C SER A 571 4.47 -7.12 -12.26
N ASP A 572 5.75 -6.78 -12.15
CA ASP A 572 6.25 -5.50 -11.64
C ASP A 572 6.31 -4.39 -12.72
N ILE A 573 5.97 -4.72 -13.98
CA ILE A 573 5.93 -3.74 -15.06
C ILE A 573 4.73 -2.81 -14.85
N PHE A 574 5.01 -1.55 -14.54
CA PHE A 574 4.02 -0.50 -14.33
C PHE A 574 3.43 -0.01 -15.66
N LEU A 575 2.12 0.22 -15.70
CA LEU A 575 1.43 0.69 -16.91
C LEU A 575 0.62 1.93 -16.57
N VAL A 576 0.81 3.00 -17.33
CA VAL A 576 -0.05 4.20 -17.27
C VAL A 576 -0.60 4.49 -18.66
N GLY A 577 -1.91 4.72 -18.75
CA GLY A 577 -2.57 5.14 -19.99
C GLY A 577 -2.83 6.65 -20.00
N GLU A 578 -2.72 7.24 -21.18
CA GLU A 578 -3.24 8.57 -21.46
C GLU A 578 -4.71 8.48 -21.92
N PHE A 579 -5.62 8.82 -21.02
CA PHE A 579 -7.03 9.06 -21.31
C PHE A 579 -7.34 10.48 -20.80
N TRP A 580 -7.39 11.46 -21.70
CA TRP A 580 -7.43 12.87 -21.33
C TRP A 580 -8.85 13.44 -21.26
N VAL A 581 -9.62 13.01 -20.27
CA VAL A 581 -11.00 13.47 -20.04
C VAL A 581 -11.15 14.14 -18.67
N GLY A 582 -12.00 15.18 -18.58
CA GLY A 582 -12.21 15.96 -17.35
C GLY A 582 -13.15 15.33 -16.32
N GLU A 583 -13.67 14.14 -16.59
CA GLU A 583 -14.63 13.46 -15.73
C GLU A 583 -14.00 12.21 -15.10
N ALA A 584 -13.77 12.25 -13.78
CA ALA A 584 -13.14 11.14 -13.06
C ALA A 584 -13.95 9.83 -13.14
N SER A 585 -15.28 9.92 -13.25
CA SER A 585 -16.15 8.76 -13.43
C SER A 585 -15.83 7.97 -14.71
N THR A 586 -15.52 8.66 -15.81
CA THR A 586 -15.16 8.02 -17.09
C THR A 586 -13.83 7.28 -16.96
N LEU A 587 -12.87 7.89 -16.26
CA LEU A 587 -11.57 7.28 -15.98
C LEU A 587 -11.71 6.02 -15.09
N THR A 588 -12.50 6.10 -14.03
CA THR A 588 -12.78 4.96 -13.15
C THR A 588 -13.50 3.83 -13.89
N GLU A 589 -14.49 4.14 -14.73
CA GLU A 589 -15.17 3.12 -15.57
C GLU A 589 -14.20 2.42 -16.52
N TRP A 590 -13.23 3.14 -17.09
CA TRP A 590 -12.19 2.52 -17.91
C TRP A 590 -11.25 1.63 -17.10
N LEU A 591 -10.82 2.09 -15.91
CA LEU A 591 -9.99 1.31 -14.99
C LEU A 591 -10.66 -0.01 -14.56
N ASP A 592 -11.97 0.01 -14.30
CA ASP A 592 -12.78 -1.18 -14.00
C ASP A 592 -12.68 -2.23 -15.12
N LYS A 593 -12.82 -1.79 -16.38
CA LYS A 593 -12.68 -2.66 -17.56
C LYS A 593 -11.25 -3.19 -17.74
N MET A 594 -10.25 -2.44 -17.28
CA MET A 594 -8.85 -2.87 -17.26
C MET A 594 -8.47 -3.69 -16.02
N HIS A 595 -9.44 -3.99 -15.15
CA HIS A 595 -9.21 -4.71 -13.90
C HIS A 595 -8.15 -4.04 -13.00
N HIS A 596 -8.05 -2.71 -13.05
CA HIS A 596 -7.07 -1.90 -12.32
C HIS A 596 -5.60 -2.31 -12.54
N LYS A 597 -5.27 -2.96 -13.67
CA LYS A 597 -3.88 -3.27 -14.06
C LYS A 597 -3.09 -2.03 -14.49
N PHE A 598 -3.80 -0.96 -14.81
CA PHE A 598 -3.27 0.30 -15.31
C PHE A 598 -3.47 1.39 -14.28
N ALA A 599 -2.59 2.40 -14.30
CA ALA A 599 -2.89 3.73 -13.84
C ALA A 599 -3.37 4.60 -15.02
N LEU A 600 -3.97 5.74 -14.73
CA LEU A 600 -4.27 6.79 -15.71
C LEU A 600 -3.71 8.12 -15.21
N PHE A 601 -3.41 9.03 -16.13
CA PHE A 601 -3.09 10.40 -15.77
C PHE A 601 -4.34 11.13 -15.24
N ASP A 602 -4.16 11.89 -14.16
CA ASP A 602 -5.24 12.65 -13.51
C ASP A 602 -5.47 13.99 -14.22
N ALA A 603 -6.01 13.93 -15.44
CA ALA A 603 -6.40 15.12 -16.20
C ALA A 603 -7.41 16.02 -15.44
N PRO A 604 -8.41 15.49 -14.72
CA PRO A 604 -9.31 16.32 -13.92
C PRO A 604 -8.59 17.16 -12.86
N LEU A 605 -7.58 16.59 -12.16
CA LEU A 605 -6.78 17.36 -11.21
C LEU A 605 -5.97 18.47 -11.88
N LEU A 606 -5.41 18.22 -13.08
CA LEU A 606 -4.75 19.27 -13.86
C LEU A 606 -5.73 20.41 -14.20
N TYR A 607 -6.95 20.08 -14.64
CA TYR A 607 -7.97 21.09 -14.91
C TYR A 607 -8.34 21.89 -13.65
N ASN A 608 -8.39 21.25 -12.49
CA ASN A 608 -8.58 21.95 -11.22
C ASN A 608 -7.42 22.92 -10.93
N PHE A 609 -6.16 22.54 -11.18
CA PHE A 609 -5.01 23.45 -11.05
C PHE A 609 -5.05 24.62 -12.03
N HIS A 610 -5.41 24.37 -13.28
CA HIS A 610 -5.59 25.42 -14.29
C HIS A 610 -6.67 26.42 -13.85
N ASN A 611 -7.83 25.92 -13.42
CA ASN A 611 -8.95 26.74 -12.97
C ASN A 611 -8.62 27.53 -11.70
N ALA A 612 -7.91 26.92 -10.74
CA ALA A 612 -7.47 27.59 -9.53
C ALA A 612 -6.46 28.70 -9.81
N GLY A 613 -5.52 28.49 -10.73
CA GLY A 613 -4.59 29.54 -11.16
C GLY A 613 -5.23 30.66 -11.99
N GLY A 614 -6.40 30.42 -12.60
CA GLY A 614 -7.09 31.36 -13.48
C GLY A 614 -8.25 32.13 -12.86
N THR A 615 -8.64 31.86 -11.59
CA THR A 615 -9.79 32.49 -10.95
C THR A 615 -9.46 33.10 -9.59
N ASP A 616 -9.90 34.34 -9.36
CA ASP A 616 -9.63 35.10 -8.12
C ASP A 616 -10.35 34.56 -6.86
N SER A 617 -11.19 33.51 -7.01
CA SER A 617 -12.05 33.01 -5.93
C SER A 617 -12.21 31.50 -5.94
N PHE A 618 -11.18 30.77 -6.36
CA PHE A 618 -11.21 29.31 -6.27
C PHE A 618 -11.30 28.87 -4.80
N ASP A 619 -12.04 27.79 -4.54
CA ASP A 619 -12.16 27.23 -3.21
C ASP A 619 -11.16 26.07 -3.08
N LEU A 620 -9.98 26.33 -2.49
CA LEU A 620 -8.89 25.34 -2.38
C LEU A 620 -9.30 24.05 -1.68
N ARG A 621 -10.34 24.08 -0.83
CA ARG A 621 -10.87 22.88 -0.17
C ARG A 621 -11.45 21.87 -1.18
N LYS A 622 -11.78 22.32 -2.38
CA LYS A 622 -12.35 21.54 -3.48
C LYS A 622 -11.33 21.17 -4.54
N ILE A 623 -10.04 21.42 -4.31
CA ILE A 623 -9.01 21.18 -5.34
C ILE A 623 -8.96 19.71 -5.80
N PHE A 624 -9.37 18.77 -4.92
CA PHE A 624 -9.44 17.34 -5.22
C PHE A 624 -10.84 16.84 -5.62
N ASP A 625 -11.85 17.71 -5.67
CA ASP A 625 -13.20 17.29 -6.09
C ASP A 625 -13.19 16.85 -7.55
N ASN A 626 -13.85 15.72 -7.82
CA ASN A 626 -13.93 15.10 -9.16
C ASN A 626 -12.55 14.76 -9.76
N THR A 627 -11.59 14.36 -8.92
CA THR A 627 -10.25 13.96 -9.39
C THR A 627 -10.05 12.46 -9.33
N LEU A 628 -9.20 11.94 -10.22
CA LEU A 628 -8.89 10.51 -10.21
C LEU A 628 -8.13 10.12 -8.93
N VAL A 629 -7.24 10.97 -8.41
CA VAL A 629 -6.52 10.70 -7.17
C VAL A 629 -7.46 10.64 -5.95
N GLN A 630 -8.59 11.33 -5.97
CA GLN A 630 -9.61 11.25 -4.92
C GLN A 630 -10.34 9.90 -4.92
N SER A 631 -10.69 9.36 -6.10
CA SER A 631 -11.43 8.10 -6.21
C SER A 631 -10.53 6.86 -6.25
N GLU A 632 -9.41 6.94 -6.96
CA GLU A 632 -8.49 5.84 -7.29
C GLU A 632 -7.03 6.21 -6.96
N PRO A 633 -6.68 6.47 -5.69
CA PRO A 633 -5.38 7.03 -5.29
C PRO A 633 -4.17 6.17 -5.66
N VAL A 634 -4.35 4.87 -5.90
CA VAL A 634 -3.27 3.94 -6.29
C VAL A 634 -3.14 3.76 -7.81
N ASN A 635 -4.17 4.15 -8.58
CA ASN A 635 -4.21 4.08 -10.03
C ASN A 635 -4.14 5.49 -10.69
N ALA A 636 -3.82 6.53 -9.93
CA ALA A 636 -3.69 7.90 -10.43
C ALA A 636 -2.22 8.31 -10.59
N VAL A 637 -1.84 8.80 -11.78
CA VAL A 637 -0.59 9.52 -12.02
C VAL A 637 -0.91 11.01 -12.07
N THR A 638 -0.45 11.76 -11.08
CA THR A 638 -0.78 13.18 -10.92
C THR A 638 0.26 14.08 -11.59
N VAL A 639 -0.19 15.10 -12.32
CA VAL A 639 0.65 16.00 -13.13
C VAL A 639 0.28 17.46 -12.91
N VAL A 640 1.22 18.36 -13.20
CA VAL A 640 0.99 19.83 -13.24
C VAL A 640 1.06 20.37 -14.68
N ALA A 641 1.77 19.66 -15.55
CA ALA A 641 1.84 19.90 -16.99
C ALA A 641 2.39 18.64 -17.67
N ASN A 642 2.19 18.53 -18.98
CA ASN A 642 2.88 17.61 -19.86
C ASN A 642 3.21 18.29 -21.19
N HIS A 643 3.74 17.52 -22.13
CA HIS A 643 4.06 17.99 -23.48
C HIS A 643 2.86 18.39 -24.34
N ASP A 644 1.63 18.00 -24.01
CA ASP A 644 0.40 18.35 -24.76
C ASP A 644 -0.28 19.58 -24.18
N THR A 645 -0.06 19.84 -22.88
CA THR A 645 -0.69 20.94 -22.14
C THR A 645 0.22 22.16 -22.05
N GLN A 646 1.49 22.06 -22.47
CA GLN A 646 2.40 23.19 -22.53
C GLN A 646 1.92 24.24 -23.57
N PRO A 647 2.36 25.51 -23.46
CA PRO A 647 1.93 26.56 -24.38
C PRO A 647 2.22 26.25 -25.86
N GLY A 648 1.26 26.55 -26.73
CA GLY A 648 1.37 26.34 -28.18
C GLY A 648 1.01 24.92 -28.66
N GLN A 649 0.34 24.11 -27.83
CA GLN A 649 -0.05 22.74 -28.15
C GLN A 649 -1.57 22.57 -28.22
N THR A 650 -2.04 21.46 -28.81
CA THR A 650 -3.46 21.26 -29.16
C THR A 650 -4.40 21.24 -27.96
N VAL A 651 -3.95 20.74 -26.81
CA VAL A 651 -4.73 20.69 -25.56
C VAL A 651 -4.07 21.54 -24.47
N GLU A 652 -3.48 22.67 -24.88
CA GLU A 652 -2.87 23.65 -23.99
C GLU A 652 -3.75 23.93 -22.75
N THR A 653 -3.21 23.64 -21.58
CA THR A 653 -3.90 23.75 -20.28
C THR A 653 -2.91 24.34 -19.26
N PRO A 654 -2.60 25.64 -19.37
CA PRO A 654 -1.48 26.23 -18.64
C PRO A 654 -1.86 26.46 -17.17
N VAL A 655 -1.08 25.90 -16.24
CA VAL A 655 -1.19 26.25 -14.82
C VAL A 655 -0.42 27.56 -14.58
N ALA A 656 -1.07 28.53 -13.93
CA ALA A 656 -0.49 29.85 -13.66
C ALA A 656 0.83 29.73 -12.86
N ASP A 657 1.82 30.56 -13.18
CA ASP A 657 3.18 30.45 -12.64
C ASP A 657 3.24 30.50 -11.11
N PHE A 658 2.43 31.35 -10.48
CA PHE A 658 2.34 31.43 -9.03
C PHE A 658 1.71 30.17 -8.41
N PHE A 659 0.84 29.48 -9.15
CA PHE A 659 0.11 28.31 -8.67
C PHE A 659 0.89 27.01 -8.90
N LYS A 660 1.85 26.97 -9.85
CA LYS A 660 2.72 25.80 -10.05
C LYS A 660 3.38 25.27 -8.75
N PRO A 661 4.01 26.08 -7.88
CA PRO A 661 4.56 25.56 -6.62
C PRO A 661 3.49 24.98 -5.67
N LEU A 662 2.28 25.53 -5.66
CA LEU A 662 1.15 25.00 -4.88
C LEU A 662 0.71 23.63 -5.42
N ALA A 663 0.52 23.54 -6.75
CA ALA A 663 0.15 22.30 -7.44
C ALA A 663 1.21 21.20 -7.23
N TYR A 664 2.49 21.54 -7.37
CA TYR A 664 3.58 20.59 -7.11
C TYR A 664 3.63 20.14 -5.65
N ALA A 665 3.40 21.03 -4.68
CA ALA A 665 3.32 20.63 -3.28
C ALA A 665 2.16 19.66 -3.02
N LEU A 666 0.99 19.92 -3.61
CA LEU A 666 -0.20 19.06 -3.51
C LEU A 666 0.06 17.64 -4.03
N ILE A 667 0.73 17.49 -5.18
CA ILE A 667 1.00 16.15 -5.75
C ILE A 667 2.24 15.47 -5.14
N LEU A 668 3.25 16.23 -4.71
CA LEU A 668 4.52 15.67 -4.22
C LEU A 668 4.50 15.37 -2.72
N LEU A 669 3.80 16.13 -1.89
CA LEU A 669 3.95 16.01 -0.42
C LEU A 669 2.79 15.29 0.26
N ARG A 670 1.77 14.88 -0.51
CA ARG A 670 0.65 14.04 -0.08
C ARG A 670 0.94 12.55 -0.35
N PRO A 671 0.26 11.62 0.36
CA PRO A 671 0.48 10.19 0.21
C PRO A 671 -0.17 9.60 -1.05
N ASP A 672 -1.26 10.20 -1.52
CA ASP A 672 -2.09 9.67 -2.60
C ASP A 672 -1.55 10.06 -3.98
N GLY A 673 -1.69 9.17 -4.95
CA GLY A 673 -1.24 9.37 -6.32
C GLY A 673 0.25 9.14 -6.53
N TYR A 674 0.60 8.89 -7.79
CA TYR A 674 1.97 8.76 -8.24
C TYR A 674 2.38 10.03 -9.01
N PRO A 675 3.09 10.99 -8.38
CA PRO A 675 3.37 12.28 -9.01
C PRO A 675 4.39 12.15 -10.13
N CYS A 676 4.15 12.93 -11.20
CA CYS A 676 4.98 13.01 -12.39
C CYS A 676 5.37 14.47 -12.70
N PRO A 677 6.48 14.99 -12.13
CA PRO A 677 7.03 16.26 -12.59
C PRO A 677 7.42 16.27 -14.06
N PHE A 678 7.31 17.45 -14.65
CA PHE A 678 7.49 17.67 -16.08
C PHE A 678 8.86 18.25 -16.41
N TYR A 679 9.48 17.78 -17.49
CA TYR A 679 10.75 18.28 -18.00
C TYR A 679 10.76 19.79 -18.19
N GLY A 680 9.72 20.35 -18.83
CA GLY A 680 9.61 21.78 -19.10
C GLY A 680 9.52 22.63 -17.84
N ASP A 681 8.95 22.10 -16.76
CA ASP A 681 8.91 22.79 -15.48
C ASP A 681 10.24 22.67 -14.70
N LEU A 682 10.97 21.56 -14.85
CA LEU A 682 12.24 21.35 -14.17
C LEU A 682 13.42 22.09 -14.82
N TYR A 683 13.46 22.13 -16.16
CA TYR A 683 14.57 22.70 -16.94
C TYR A 683 14.20 23.99 -17.69
N GLY A 684 12.92 24.35 -17.74
CA GLY A 684 12.42 25.43 -18.59
C GLY A 684 11.89 24.93 -19.94
N LEU A 685 11.09 25.75 -20.60
CA LEU A 685 10.50 25.46 -21.91
C LEU A 685 11.28 26.16 -23.02
N LEU A 686 11.64 25.44 -24.08
CA LEU A 686 12.22 26.06 -25.26
C LEU A 686 11.14 26.68 -26.15
N PRO A 687 11.46 27.78 -26.86
CA PRO A 687 10.54 28.35 -27.84
C PRO A 687 10.34 27.37 -29.00
N GLY A 688 9.11 27.30 -29.49
CA GLY A 688 8.67 26.52 -30.64
C GLY A 688 7.91 27.40 -31.64
N PRO A 689 7.49 26.84 -32.79
CA PRO A 689 6.77 27.60 -33.83
C PRO A 689 5.49 28.29 -33.33
N ASP A 690 4.78 27.64 -32.41
CA ASP A 690 3.47 28.05 -31.91
C ASP A 690 3.50 28.55 -30.45
N THR A 691 4.69 28.65 -29.84
CA THR A 691 4.80 29.14 -28.45
C THR A 691 4.60 30.65 -28.36
N PRO A 692 4.03 31.18 -27.26
CA PRO A 692 3.80 32.62 -27.08
C PRO A 692 5.05 33.42 -26.65
N PHE A 693 6.24 32.81 -26.68
CA PHE A 693 7.50 33.41 -26.25
C PHE A 693 8.64 33.10 -27.24
N ASP A 694 9.53 34.08 -27.41
CA ASP A 694 10.69 34.00 -28.33
C ASP A 694 11.96 33.47 -27.65
N GLU A 695 12.02 33.51 -26.32
CA GLU A 695 13.14 33.03 -25.50
C GLU A 695 12.69 31.87 -24.60
N ALA A 696 13.64 31.06 -24.14
CA ALA A 696 13.34 29.95 -23.26
C ALA A 696 12.69 30.43 -21.95
N ALA A 697 11.52 29.88 -21.62
CA ALA A 697 10.87 30.15 -20.35
C ALA A 697 11.70 29.54 -19.21
N PRO A 698 11.88 30.24 -18.07
CA PRO A 698 12.68 29.75 -16.98
C PRO A 698 12.05 28.51 -16.30
N PRO A 699 12.84 27.73 -15.53
CA PRO A 699 12.30 26.67 -14.69
C PRO A 699 11.18 27.17 -13.77
N ALA A 700 10.16 26.33 -13.56
CA ALA A 700 9.01 26.62 -12.72
C ALA A 700 9.39 26.74 -11.23
N CYS A 701 8.44 27.23 -10.43
CA CYS A 701 8.60 27.38 -8.98
C CYS A 701 9.82 28.23 -8.60
N SER A 702 10.22 29.18 -9.45
CA SER A 702 11.45 29.98 -9.27
C SER A 702 12.70 29.12 -9.04
N GLY A 703 12.78 27.95 -9.70
CA GLY A 703 13.87 26.99 -9.56
C GLY A 703 13.82 26.10 -8.31
N LYS A 704 12.73 26.13 -7.53
CA LYS A 704 12.56 25.34 -6.29
C LYS A 704 11.85 23.99 -6.44
N LEU A 705 11.50 23.60 -7.68
CA LEU A 705 10.94 22.26 -7.92
C LEU A 705 11.86 21.11 -7.45
N PRO A 706 13.20 21.16 -7.63
CA PRO A 706 14.13 20.20 -7.04
C PRO A 706 14.00 20.07 -5.52
N ASP A 707 13.79 21.18 -4.79
CA ASP A 707 13.58 21.17 -3.34
C ASP A 707 12.27 20.46 -2.96
N LEU A 708 11.18 20.67 -3.70
CA LEU A 708 9.90 19.98 -3.45
C LEU A 708 10.02 18.46 -3.67
N VAL A 709 10.67 18.03 -4.76
CA VAL A 709 10.92 16.60 -5.02
C VAL A 709 11.81 16.01 -3.92
N LYS A 710 12.83 16.76 -3.48
CA LYS A 710 13.71 16.34 -2.39
C LYS A 710 12.99 16.23 -1.05
N ALA A 711 12.06 17.14 -0.76
CA ALA A 711 11.22 17.08 0.42
C ALA A 711 10.31 15.84 0.40
N ARG A 712 9.80 15.43 -0.78
CA ARG A 712 9.08 14.15 -0.93
C ARG A 712 9.96 12.94 -0.58
N GLN A 713 11.21 12.95 -1.05
CA GLN A 713 12.18 11.87 -0.80
C GLN A 713 12.57 11.76 0.67
N LEU A 714 12.64 12.87 1.40
CA LEU A 714 13.17 12.89 2.76
C LEU A 714 12.10 12.90 3.84
N TYR A 715 11.01 13.65 3.68
CA TYR A 715 10.13 14.04 4.79
C TYR A 715 8.65 13.65 4.62
N ALA A 716 8.16 13.47 3.39
CA ALA A 716 6.75 13.19 3.11
C ALA A 716 6.35 11.72 3.37
N TYR A 717 6.52 11.26 4.61
CA TYR A 717 6.24 9.89 5.04
C TYR A 717 5.23 9.83 6.17
N GLY A 718 4.72 8.64 6.44
CA GLY A 718 3.76 8.41 7.52
C GLY A 718 2.36 8.90 7.21
N ALA A 719 1.51 8.84 8.24
CA ALA A 719 0.13 9.30 8.19
C ALA A 719 0.04 10.76 7.74
N CYS A 720 -1.01 11.08 6.99
CA CYS A 720 -1.33 12.44 6.55
C CYS A 720 -2.56 12.92 7.33
N GLU A 721 -2.47 14.12 7.89
CA GLU A 721 -3.59 14.82 8.52
C GLU A 721 -3.86 16.11 7.76
N ASP A 722 -5.09 16.24 7.27
CA ASP A 722 -5.50 17.34 6.42
C ASP A 722 -6.19 18.43 7.22
N TYR A 723 -5.85 19.68 6.90
CA TYR A 723 -6.43 20.91 7.45
C TYR A 723 -7.06 21.70 6.30
N PHE A 724 -8.03 21.07 5.63
CA PHE A 724 -8.92 21.63 4.61
C PHE A 724 -10.28 22.08 5.21
N ASP A 725 -10.41 22.07 6.54
CA ASP A 725 -11.67 22.27 7.25
C ASP A 725 -12.10 23.73 7.34
N ASN A 726 -13.36 23.96 7.73
CA ASN A 726 -13.95 25.30 7.83
C ASN A 726 -13.64 26.01 9.15
N ASP A 727 -12.75 25.44 9.97
CA ASP A 727 -12.50 25.93 11.32
C ASP A 727 -11.69 27.24 11.30
N SER A 728 -11.15 27.62 10.13
CA SER A 728 -10.53 28.92 9.89
C SER A 728 -11.27 29.74 8.82
N PRO A 729 -11.48 31.06 9.02
CA PRO A 729 -12.22 31.90 8.08
C PRO A 729 -11.55 32.07 6.71
N ASP A 730 -10.26 31.79 6.59
CA ASP A 730 -9.46 31.80 5.37
C ASP A 730 -9.28 30.39 4.75
N ALA A 731 -10.01 29.37 5.21
CA ALA A 731 -9.89 27.99 4.70
C ALA A 731 -10.18 27.84 3.20
N VAL A 732 -10.91 28.79 2.62
CA VAL A 732 -11.19 28.85 1.19
C VAL A 732 -9.91 29.09 0.38
N THR A 733 -8.97 29.87 0.92
CA THR A 733 -7.78 30.35 0.21
C THR A 733 -6.48 29.86 0.83
N CYS A 734 -6.52 29.27 2.03
CA CYS A 734 -5.35 28.80 2.75
C CYS A 734 -5.64 27.41 3.32
N VAL A 735 -4.76 26.45 3.05
CA VAL A 735 -4.94 25.04 3.39
C VAL A 735 -3.61 24.46 3.84
N GLY A 736 -3.66 23.36 4.59
CA GLY A 736 -2.44 22.70 5.05
C GLY A 736 -2.63 21.23 5.34
N TRP A 737 -1.51 20.53 5.53
CA TRP A 737 -1.51 19.14 5.98
C TRP A 737 -0.20 18.81 6.69
N VAL A 738 -0.24 17.77 7.51
CA VAL A 738 0.92 17.25 8.23
C VAL A 738 1.18 15.81 7.82
N ARG A 739 2.44 15.51 7.49
CA ARG A 739 2.97 14.16 7.35
C ARG A 739 3.70 13.80 8.63
N ARG A 740 3.32 12.71 9.29
CA ARG A 740 3.84 12.30 10.62
C ARG A 740 5.27 11.75 10.63
N GLY A 741 5.83 11.48 9.45
CA GLY A 741 7.05 10.69 9.32
C GLY A 741 6.81 9.20 9.56
N ALA A 742 7.76 8.38 9.13
CA ALA A 742 7.82 6.96 9.43
C ALA A 742 8.88 6.69 10.50
N TRP A 743 8.88 5.47 11.05
CA TRP A 743 9.81 5.10 12.11
C TRP A 743 11.27 5.06 11.66
N ASP A 744 11.52 4.88 10.35
CA ASP A 744 12.83 4.76 9.71
C ASP A 744 13.07 5.80 8.60
N ARG A 745 12.09 6.66 8.29
CA ARG A 745 12.17 7.70 7.25
C ARG A 745 11.41 8.95 7.66
N GLY A 746 11.93 10.11 7.27
CA GLY A 746 11.32 11.39 7.58
C GLY A 746 11.23 11.62 9.08
N GLU A 747 12.37 11.60 9.79
CA GLU A 747 12.42 11.90 11.22
C GLU A 747 11.67 13.20 11.53
N GLY A 748 10.48 13.08 12.13
CA GLY A 748 9.60 14.22 12.45
C GLY A 748 8.63 14.64 11.34
N GLY A 749 8.74 14.10 10.12
CA GLY A 749 7.82 14.36 9.01
C GLY A 749 7.91 15.78 8.45
N CYS A 750 6.80 16.30 7.93
CA CYS A 750 6.70 17.68 7.43
C CYS A 750 5.31 18.27 7.65
N ALA A 751 5.21 19.59 7.80
CA ALA A 751 3.97 20.34 7.83
C ALA A 751 3.96 21.31 6.66
N VAL A 752 2.92 21.24 5.82
CA VAL A 752 2.81 22.04 4.60
C VAL A 752 1.65 23.01 4.77
N VAL A 753 1.90 24.28 4.47
CA VAL A 753 0.86 25.32 4.40
C VAL A 753 1.00 26.02 3.07
N LEU A 754 -0.12 26.23 2.40
CA LEU A 754 -0.15 27.02 1.17
C LEU A 754 -1.36 27.94 1.14
N SER A 755 -1.22 29.04 0.41
CA SER A 755 -2.27 30.03 0.20
C SER A 755 -2.26 30.50 -1.24
N ASP A 756 -3.43 30.57 -1.88
CA ASP A 756 -3.62 31.09 -3.24
C ASP A 756 -4.02 32.57 -3.28
N ALA A 757 -4.24 33.17 -2.11
CA ALA A 757 -4.53 34.59 -1.93
C ALA A 757 -3.45 35.22 -1.02
N GLY A 758 -3.85 35.98 0.00
CA GLY A 758 -2.93 36.63 0.95
C GLY A 758 -2.10 35.64 1.81
N PRO A 759 -1.19 36.14 2.66
CA PRO A 759 -0.39 35.29 3.54
C PRO A 759 -1.27 34.37 4.41
N GLY A 760 -0.90 33.10 4.48
CA GLY A 760 -1.67 32.06 5.17
C GLY A 760 -1.02 31.61 6.48
N THR A 761 -1.84 31.27 7.48
CA THR A 761 -1.37 30.62 8.72
C THR A 761 -2.29 29.47 9.09
N ARG A 762 -1.73 28.30 9.41
CA ARG A 762 -2.48 27.13 9.88
C ARG A 762 -1.88 26.60 11.17
N ARG A 763 -2.73 26.54 12.20
CA ARG A 763 -2.41 25.85 13.44
C ARG A 763 -2.59 24.35 13.22
N MET A 764 -1.51 23.59 13.17
CA MET A 764 -1.56 22.16 12.88
C MET A 764 -0.83 21.36 13.95
N PHE A 765 -1.40 20.22 14.31
CA PHE A 765 -0.80 19.27 15.23
C PHE A 765 0.30 18.49 14.52
N VAL A 766 1.52 18.46 15.07
CA VAL A 766 2.66 17.69 14.49
C VAL A 766 3.05 16.46 15.31
N GLY A 767 2.34 16.21 16.42
CA GLY A 767 2.38 14.95 17.15
C GLY A 767 2.74 15.11 18.62
N ASP A 768 2.41 14.12 19.43
CA ASP A 768 2.73 14.12 20.86
C ASP A 768 4.24 14.06 21.13
N GLY A 769 4.70 14.82 22.13
CA GLY A 769 6.13 14.85 22.51
C GLY A 769 7.03 15.63 21.55
N THR A 770 6.43 16.46 20.68
CA THR A 770 7.14 17.40 19.82
C THR A 770 7.34 18.78 20.44
N GLU A 771 6.85 19.00 21.67
CA GLU A 771 6.99 20.26 22.42
C GLU A 771 8.45 20.77 22.41
N GLY A 772 8.60 22.06 22.11
CA GLY A 772 9.90 22.74 22.08
C GLY A 772 10.75 22.42 20.85
N GLN A 773 10.30 21.55 19.95
CA GLN A 773 10.95 21.40 18.65
C GLN A 773 10.81 22.69 17.85
N VAL A 774 11.88 23.04 17.12
CA VAL A 774 11.91 24.19 16.22
C VAL A 774 11.83 23.69 14.78
N TRP A 775 10.91 24.26 14.03
CA TRP A 775 10.62 23.92 12.64
C TRP A 775 10.90 25.12 11.75
N THR A 776 11.37 24.83 10.54
CA THR A 776 11.85 25.84 9.58
C THR A 776 11.49 25.39 8.17
N ASP A 777 11.16 26.33 7.28
CA ASP A 777 10.82 26.05 5.89
C ASP A 777 12.05 25.53 5.10
N VAL A 778 11.89 24.44 4.33
CA VAL A 778 12.95 23.93 3.44
C VAL A 778 13.04 24.71 2.13
N LEU A 779 11.98 25.41 1.72
CA LEU A 779 12.00 26.23 0.50
C LEU A 779 12.72 27.56 0.74
N GLY A 780 12.67 28.07 1.98
CA GLY A 780 13.28 29.32 2.42
C GLY A 780 12.45 30.55 2.07
N TRP A 781 11.16 30.37 1.75
CA TRP A 781 10.24 31.45 1.38
C TRP A 781 9.52 32.03 2.59
N ALA A 782 9.32 31.27 3.66
CA ALA A 782 8.80 31.81 4.91
C ALA A 782 9.85 32.70 5.61
N ARG A 783 9.53 33.99 5.82
CA ARG A 783 10.42 34.99 6.44
C ARG A 783 9.80 35.58 7.71
N ASP A 784 10.65 35.89 8.68
CA ASP A 784 10.33 36.75 9.83
C ASP A 784 11.30 37.95 9.83
N GLY A 785 10.81 39.09 9.33
CA GLY A 785 11.66 40.23 8.98
C GLY A 785 12.73 39.84 7.96
N ASP A 786 14.00 40.12 8.29
CA ASP A 786 15.15 39.76 7.45
C ASP A 786 15.63 38.31 7.67
N GLY A 787 15.05 37.56 8.62
CA GLY A 787 15.45 36.20 8.97
C GLY A 787 14.56 35.11 8.40
N ASP A 788 15.03 33.87 8.46
CA ASP A 788 14.19 32.69 8.19
C ASP A 788 13.13 32.60 9.29
N ALA A 789 11.88 32.33 8.91
CA ALA A 789 10.83 32.12 9.90
C ALA A 789 11.05 30.79 10.65
N GLU A 790 10.77 30.80 11.96
CA GLU A 790 10.84 29.62 12.82
C GLU A 790 9.51 29.40 13.54
N VAL A 791 9.08 28.14 13.63
CA VAL A 791 7.90 27.74 14.40
C VAL A 791 8.36 26.84 15.54
N THR A 792 8.08 27.26 16.78
CA THR A 792 8.31 26.42 17.96
C THR A 792 7.02 25.70 18.32
N ILE A 793 7.09 24.38 18.46
CA ILE A 793 5.90 23.56 18.76
C ILE A 793 5.50 23.72 20.23
N GLY A 794 4.22 23.98 20.47
CA GLY A 794 3.64 24.16 21.79
C GLY A 794 3.55 22.86 22.61
N ALA A 795 3.20 23.00 23.88
CA ALA A 795 2.99 21.87 24.81
C ALA A 795 1.79 20.98 24.42
N ASP A 796 0.88 21.50 23.61
CA ASP A 796 -0.23 20.77 22.99
C ASP A 796 0.19 20.01 21.72
N GLY A 797 1.46 20.12 21.29
CA GLY A 797 2.00 19.52 20.07
C GLY A 797 1.57 20.24 18.78
N PHE A 798 0.97 21.43 18.88
CA PHE A 798 0.59 22.26 17.73
C PHE A 798 1.64 23.33 17.43
N GLY A 799 1.79 23.65 16.14
CA GLY A 799 2.53 24.80 15.66
C GLY A 799 1.65 25.70 14.79
N ASP A 800 1.86 27.00 14.86
CA ASP A 800 1.22 27.99 13.96
C ASP A 800 2.13 28.18 12.75
N PHE A 801 1.92 27.36 11.71
CA PHE A 801 2.74 27.34 10.50
C PHE A 801 2.27 28.38 9.49
N THR A 802 3.20 29.09 8.85
CA THR A 802 2.88 30.21 7.95
C THR A 802 3.34 29.95 6.52
N CYS A 803 2.76 30.67 5.57
CA CYS A 803 3.25 30.80 4.20
C CYS A 803 3.03 32.23 3.70
N GLY A 804 3.79 32.64 2.68
CA GLY A 804 3.62 33.94 2.03
C GLY A 804 2.31 34.05 1.24
N GLU A 805 2.06 35.23 0.69
CA GLU A 805 1.02 35.46 -0.32
C GLU A 805 1.29 34.62 -1.56
N MET A 806 0.25 33.95 -2.09
CA MET A 806 0.32 33.13 -3.31
C MET A 806 1.52 32.17 -3.29
N SER A 807 1.72 31.51 -2.15
CA SER A 807 2.93 30.77 -1.83
C SER A 807 2.65 29.49 -1.06
N VAL A 808 3.69 28.68 -0.89
CA VAL A 808 3.71 27.45 -0.12
C VAL A 808 4.94 27.42 0.75
N SER A 809 4.84 26.84 1.94
CA SER A 809 5.96 26.60 2.83
C SER A 809 5.93 25.16 3.34
N VAL A 810 7.10 24.55 3.39
CA VAL A 810 7.28 23.14 3.76
C VAL A 810 8.13 23.11 5.02
N TRP A 811 7.46 23.05 6.15
CA TRP A 811 8.07 23.10 7.47
C TRP A 811 8.58 21.73 7.87
N VAL A 812 9.85 21.67 8.26
CA VAL A 812 10.51 20.47 8.76
C VAL A 812 11.30 20.84 10.01
N ARG A 813 11.42 19.88 10.94
CA ARG A 813 12.25 20.05 12.15
C ARG A 813 13.66 20.51 11.76
N LYS A 814 14.16 21.55 12.43
CA LYS A 814 15.40 22.26 12.07
C LYS A 814 16.64 21.37 12.06
N ASP A 815 16.66 20.36 12.93
CA ASP A 815 17.73 19.36 13.08
C ASP A 815 17.38 18.00 12.44
N ALA A 816 16.34 17.93 11.60
CA ALA A 816 16.02 16.70 10.87
C ALA A 816 17.16 16.31 9.92
N GLY A 817 17.40 15.01 9.78
CA GLY A 817 18.38 14.47 8.83
C GLY A 817 18.12 14.97 7.41
N GLY A 818 19.19 15.30 6.67
CA GLY A 818 19.11 15.76 5.28
C GLY A 818 18.79 17.25 5.10
N ARG A 819 18.60 18.03 6.18
CA ARG A 819 18.39 19.49 6.09
C ARG A 819 19.55 20.22 5.42
N ASP A 820 20.77 19.69 5.50
CA ASP A 820 21.99 20.19 4.86
C ASP A 820 21.97 20.10 3.32
N GLN A 821 21.00 19.37 2.76
CA GLN A 821 20.81 19.24 1.31
C GLN A 821 19.95 20.36 0.71
N PHE A 822 19.43 21.29 1.54
CA PHE A 822 18.63 22.43 1.11
C PHE A 822 19.42 23.76 1.24
N PRO A 823 19.30 24.69 0.27
CA PRO A 823 18.60 24.52 -1.00
C PRO A 823 19.34 23.51 -1.90
N VAL A 824 18.57 22.73 -2.66
CA VAL A 824 19.11 21.69 -3.53
C VAL A 824 19.95 22.33 -4.64
N LYS A 825 21.21 21.91 -4.74
CA LYS A 825 22.09 22.32 -5.85
C LYS A 825 21.76 21.47 -7.07
N PHE A 826 20.95 22.02 -7.97
CA PHE A 826 20.52 21.36 -9.20
C PHE A 826 20.90 22.22 -10.41
N ASP A 827 21.51 21.60 -11.41
CA ASP A 827 21.82 22.26 -12.68
C ASP A 827 20.60 22.18 -13.59
N THR A 828 19.96 23.33 -13.82
CA THR A 828 18.76 23.44 -14.65
C THR A 828 19.08 23.60 -16.14
N ASP A 829 20.35 23.73 -16.54
CA ASP A 829 20.75 23.88 -17.95
C ASP A 829 21.17 22.55 -18.56
N ILE A 830 20.19 21.66 -18.72
CA ILE A 830 20.40 20.33 -19.30
C ILE A 830 20.96 20.37 -20.73
N TYR A 831 20.74 21.46 -21.47
CA TYR A 831 21.21 21.60 -22.84
C TYR A 831 22.73 21.86 -22.93
N LYS A 832 23.37 22.32 -21.87
CA LYS A 832 24.84 22.42 -21.77
C LYS A 832 25.54 21.14 -21.33
N MET A 833 24.80 20.11 -20.93
CA MET A 833 25.37 18.85 -20.43
C MET A 833 25.89 17.90 -21.53
N ALA A 834 25.60 18.14 -22.82
CA ALA A 834 25.83 17.19 -23.92
C ALA A 834 26.37 17.77 -25.25
#